data_AF-A0A936K1X2-F1
#
_entry.id   AF-A0A936K1X2-F1
#
_cell.length_a   1.000
_cell.length_b   1.000
_cell.length_c   1.000
_cell.angle_alpha   90.00
_cell.angle_beta   90.00
_cell.angle_gamma   90.00
#
_symmetry.space_group_name_H-M   'P 1'
#
loop_
_entity.id
_entity.type
_entity.pdbx_description
1 polymer ?
#
loop_
_entity_poly.entity_id
_entity_poly.type
_entity_poly.pdbx_seq_one_letter_code
_entity_poly.pdbx_strand_id
1 'polypeptide(L)'
;MLNGGLGNNTYLFGKGEGQDLITGYLNDATVGKLNTLQFKAGVLPSEIVLKQVYDNWSGGNVALEASIAGTSDKIIVNSFFNSDNPSGPYNSVQQFKFADGTTWNLAAIQARLNAGNATAEVITGTTGNDSINGAAGADTLYGRAGNDSLNGGADNDTLYGEAGNDTLDGGTGNDVLNGGLGNNTYLFGKGDGQDLITGYLNDATVGKLNTLQFKVGVLPSEIVLKQVYDNWSGGNVALEASIAGTSDKIVINSFFNSDNPSGPYNSVQRFKFADGTTWNLAAIQARLFAGNTNVETITGTTGNDSINGAAGADTLYGRAGNDILSGGADNDTLYGEAGNDTFDGGTGNDTLDGGLGNNTYLFGKGDGQDLITGYLNDATVGKLNTLQFKAGVLPAEIMLKQVYDNWSGGNVALEASIVGTTDKIIVNSFFNSDNPSGPYNSVQQFKFADGTTWNLAAIQARLNAGNATAEVITGTTGNDSINGAAGADTLYGRAGNDSLNGGADNDILYGEAGNDTLDGGTGSDVLNGGLGNDTYLLASGSGSDVITDNDGTAGSADILLLGGGVAANQLWLRRVGSDLEVSIIGGTDSATISNWYSGNAFHVEQFRTVDGKTLLDSKVDALVSAMAGFAPPAAGQTTLPAAYQTVLNPVIAANWT
;
A
#
# COMPACT_ATOMS: atom_id res chain seq x y z
N MET A 1 -18.14 -56.96 -39.28
CA MET A 1 -18.48 -55.65 -39.90
C MET A 1 -19.88 -55.73 -40.49
N LEU A 2 -20.75 -54.79 -40.15
CA LEU A 2 -22.17 -54.74 -40.51
C LEU A 2 -22.47 -53.37 -41.13
N ASN A 3 -23.16 -53.34 -42.26
CA ASN A 3 -23.65 -52.10 -42.91
C ASN A 3 -25.09 -52.32 -43.36
N GLY A 4 -26.00 -51.50 -42.84
CA GLY A 4 -27.45 -51.61 -43.11
C GLY A 4 -27.93 -50.76 -44.29
N GLY A 5 -27.12 -49.83 -44.80
CA GLY A 5 -27.59 -48.83 -45.76
C GLY A 5 -28.61 -47.86 -45.15
N LEU A 6 -29.41 -47.21 -46.01
CA LEU A 6 -30.45 -46.24 -45.60
C LEU A 6 -31.72 -46.94 -45.10
N GLY A 7 -32.47 -46.26 -44.23
CA GLY A 7 -33.77 -46.75 -43.71
C GLY A 7 -33.65 -47.51 -42.39
N ASN A 8 -34.67 -48.31 -42.04
CA ASN A 8 -34.76 -49.01 -40.75
C ASN A 8 -34.13 -50.41 -40.81
N ASN A 9 -33.05 -50.59 -40.07
CA ASN A 9 -32.23 -51.79 -40.02
C ASN A 9 -32.27 -52.44 -38.64
N THR A 10 -32.13 -53.77 -38.57
CA THR A 10 -31.96 -54.50 -37.30
C THR A 10 -30.66 -55.27 -37.32
N TYR A 11 -29.76 -54.95 -36.39
CA TYR A 11 -28.49 -55.64 -36.18
C TYR A 11 -28.67 -56.62 -35.01
N LEU A 12 -28.27 -57.89 -35.18
CA LEU A 12 -28.40 -58.91 -34.13
C LEU A 12 -27.04 -59.14 -33.47
N PHE A 13 -27.00 -59.16 -32.14
CA PHE A 13 -25.76 -59.39 -31.38
C PHE A 13 -26.00 -60.22 -30.10
N GLY A 14 -25.02 -61.02 -29.66
CA GLY A 14 -25.18 -61.93 -28.53
C GLY A 14 -23.86 -62.53 -28.01
N LYS A 15 -23.98 -63.47 -27.06
CA LYS A 15 -22.84 -64.18 -26.46
C LYS A 15 -22.18 -65.13 -27.47
N GLY A 16 -20.84 -65.14 -27.51
CA GLY A 16 -20.03 -65.98 -28.39
C GLY A 16 -19.87 -65.46 -29.83
N GLU A 17 -20.25 -64.21 -30.11
CA GLU A 17 -20.16 -63.59 -31.45
C GLU A 17 -18.85 -62.81 -31.66
N GLY A 18 -18.06 -62.61 -30.60
CA GLY A 18 -16.78 -61.95 -30.66
C GLY A 18 -16.91 -60.43 -30.78
N GLN A 19 -16.13 -59.84 -31.70
CA GLN A 19 -16.08 -58.39 -31.88
C GLN A 19 -16.71 -57.98 -33.20
N ASP A 20 -17.82 -57.26 -33.12
CA ASP A 20 -18.53 -56.73 -34.28
C ASP A 20 -18.39 -55.21 -34.39
N LEU A 21 -18.57 -54.72 -35.61
CA LEU A 21 -18.48 -53.31 -35.95
C LEU A 21 -19.64 -52.94 -36.87
N ILE A 22 -20.49 -52.01 -36.46
CA ILE A 22 -21.49 -51.36 -37.30
C ILE A 22 -20.84 -50.13 -37.92
N THR A 23 -20.68 -50.15 -39.24
CA THR A 23 -20.12 -49.03 -40.00
C THR A 23 -21.28 -48.16 -40.50
N GLY A 24 -21.30 -46.90 -40.05
CA GLY A 24 -22.47 -46.02 -40.18
C GLY A 24 -22.23 -44.68 -40.86
N TYR A 25 -21.16 -44.50 -41.64
CA TYR A 25 -20.83 -43.20 -42.26
C TYR A 25 -21.72 -42.86 -43.47
N LEU A 26 -23.04 -42.98 -43.32
CA LEU A 26 -24.04 -42.57 -44.29
C LEU A 26 -24.93 -41.53 -43.62
N ASN A 27 -24.93 -40.31 -44.12
CA ASN A 27 -25.86 -39.26 -43.72
C ASN A 27 -27.29 -39.71 -44.08
N ASP A 28 -28.01 -40.27 -43.13
CA ASP A 28 -29.39 -40.72 -43.30
C ASP A 28 -30.34 -39.85 -42.48
N ALA A 29 -30.78 -38.77 -43.12
CA ALA A 29 -31.70 -37.78 -42.56
C ALA A 29 -33.19 -38.21 -42.67
N THR A 30 -33.48 -39.49 -42.88
CA THR A 30 -34.86 -39.99 -43.00
C THR A 30 -35.64 -39.76 -41.71
N VAL A 31 -36.75 -39.01 -41.79
CA VAL A 31 -37.64 -38.75 -40.65
C VAL A 31 -38.25 -40.05 -40.14
N GLY A 32 -38.14 -40.32 -38.83
CA GLY A 32 -38.67 -41.55 -38.21
C GLY A 32 -37.79 -42.79 -38.38
N LYS A 33 -36.52 -42.61 -38.81
CA LYS A 33 -35.51 -43.68 -38.82
C LYS A 33 -35.36 -44.30 -37.42
N LEU A 34 -35.39 -45.63 -37.37
CA LEU A 34 -35.27 -46.43 -36.15
C LEU A 34 -34.44 -47.68 -36.42
N ASN A 35 -33.12 -47.51 -36.57
CA ASN A 35 -32.22 -48.65 -36.58
C ASN A 35 -32.11 -49.24 -35.18
N THR A 36 -32.22 -50.56 -35.08
CA THR A 36 -32.26 -51.30 -33.82
C THR A 36 -31.05 -52.22 -33.69
N LEU A 37 -30.31 -52.13 -32.58
CA LEU A 37 -29.43 -53.20 -32.14
C LEU A 37 -30.22 -54.15 -31.24
N GLN A 38 -30.50 -55.34 -31.73
CA GLN A 38 -31.29 -56.34 -31.02
C GLN A 38 -30.38 -57.42 -30.42
N PHE A 39 -30.38 -57.50 -29.09
CA PHE A 39 -29.66 -58.53 -28.35
C PHE A 39 -30.42 -59.86 -28.39
N LYS A 40 -29.69 -60.94 -28.68
CA LYS A 40 -30.22 -62.31 -28.76
C LYS A 40 -30.66 -62.83 -27.38
N ALA A 41 -31.52 -63.86 -27.39
CA ALA A 41 -31.95 -64.52 -26.17
C ALA A 41 -30.77 -64.98 -25.31
N GLY A 42 -30.83 -64.76 -23.99
CA GLY A 42 -29.75 -65.07 -23.05
C GLY A 42 -28.80 -63.91 -22.75
N VAL A 43 -29.00 -62.73 -23.35
CA VAL A 43 -28.35 -61.48 -22.96
C VAL A 43 -29.35 -60.62 -22.18
N LEU A 44 -29.05 -60.33 -20.93
CA LEU A 44 -29.89 -59.49 -20.07
C LEU A 44 -29.52 -58.02 -20.23
N PRO A 45 -30.47 -57.07 -20.09
CA PRO A 45 -30.16 -55.64 -20.08
C PRO A 45 -29.09 -55.26 -19.05
N SER A 46 -29.06 -55.93 -17.89
CA SER A 46 -28.07 -55.70 -16.83
C SER A 46 -26.67 -56.21 -17.15
N GLU A 47 -26.51 -57.04 -18.19
CA GLU A 47 -25.20 -57.53 -18.64
C GLU A 47 -24.55 -56.58 -19.64
N ILE A 48 -25.27 -55.57 -20.15
CA ILE A 48 -24.71 -54.65 -21.14
C ILE A 48 -23.94 -53.53 -20.46
N VAL A 49 -22.67 -53.43 -20.80
CA VAL A 49 -21.79 -52.31 -20.41
C VAL A 49 -21.57 -51.44 -21.64
N LEU A 50 -21.85 -50.15 -21.50
CA LEU A 50 -21.69 -49.15 -22.55
C LEU A 50 -20.44 -48.32 -22.28
N LYS A 51 -19.65 -48.05 -23.33
CA LYS A 51 -18.51 -47.14 -23.25
C LYS A 51 -18.40 -46.29 -24.49
N GLN A 52 -17.89 -45.08 -24.29
CA GLN A 52 -17.42 -44.22 -25.36
C GLN A 52 -15.98 -44.63 -25.74
N VAL A 53 -15.75 -44.90 -27.02
CA VAL A 53 -14.44 -45.35 -27.53
C VAL A 53 -14.04 -44.56 -28.77
N TYR A 54 -12.73 -44.50 -29.05
CA TYR A 54 -12.22 -43.73 -30.19
C TYR A 54 -12.67 -44.32 -31.54
N ASP A 55 -13.24 -43.49 -32.42
CA ASP A 55 -13.60 -43.90 -33.80
C ASP A 55 -12.38 -43.79 -34.72
N ASN A 56 -11.77 -44.94 -35.02
CA ASN A 56 -10.62 -45.04 -35.94
C ASN A 56 -10.92 -44.64 -37.39
N TRP A 57 -12.20 -44.41 -37.77
CA TRP A 57 -12.60 -44.17 -39.16
C TRP A 57 -12.85 -42.70 -39.49
N SER A 58 -13.18 -41.87 -38.49
CA SER A 58 -13.67 -40.50 -38.69
C SER A 58 -12.72 -39.40 -38.18
N GLY A 59 -11.56 -39.78 -37.63
CA GLY A 59 -10.50 -38.83 -37.26
C GLY A 59 -10.84 -37.93 -36.08
N GLY A 60 -11.62 -38.41 -35.11
CA GLY A 60 -11.81 -37.72 -33.83
C GLY A 60 -13.19 -37.87 -33.17
N ASN A 61 -14.21 -38.40 -33.85
CA ASN A 61 -15.52 -38.59 -33.21
C ASN A 61 -15.53 -39.83 -32.32
N VAL A 62 -16.42 -39.86 -31.33
CA VAL A 62 -16.53 -40.99 -30.40
C VAL A 62 -17.51 -42.03 -30.95
N ALA A 63 -17.13 -43.31 -30.95
CA ALA A 63 -17.98 -44.45 -31.26
C ALA A 63 -18.60 -45.02 -29.97
N LEU A 64 -19.74 -45.70 -30.09
CA LEU A 64 -20.35 -46.42 -28.96
C LEU A 64 -19.90 -47.88 -28.95
N GLU A 65 -19.27 -48.33 -27.87
CA GLU A 65 -19.05 -49.76 -27.60
C GLU A 65 -20.16 -50.28 -26.67
N ALA A 66 -20.82 -51.36 -27.08
CA ALA A 66 -21.68 -52.16 -26.20
C ALA A 66 -21.05 -53.54 -26.02
N SER A 67 -20.71 -53.89 -24.78
CA SER A 67 -20.09 -55.17 -24.42
C SER A 67 -20.98 -55.98 -23.49
N ILE A 68 -20.81 -57.30 -23.49
CA ILE A 68 -21.54 -58.21 -22.61
C ILE A 68 -20.64 -58.59 -21.42
N ALA A 69 -21.03 -58.18 -20.23
CA ALA A 69 -20.29 -58.42 -19.00
C ALA A 69 -20.01 -59.92 -18.79
N GLY A 70 -18.77 -60.25 -18.40
CA GLY A 70 -18.32 -61.62 -18.21
C GLY A 70 -17.98 -62.38 -19.50
N THR A 71 -18.02 -61.73 -20.66
CA THR A 71 -17.55 -62.31 -21.93
C THR A 71 -16.57 -61.36 -22.66
N SER A 72 -15.97 -61.83 -23.76
CA SER A 72 -15.15 -61.01 -24.65
C SER A 72 -15.97 -60.38 -25.79
N ASP A 73 -17.29 -60.54 -25.76
CA ASP A 73 -18.17 -60.12 -26.85
C ASP A 73 -18.44 -58.62 -26.76
N LYS A 74 -18.19 -57.91 -27.85
CA LYS A 74 -18.55 -56.49 -27.99
C LYS A 74 -18.97 -56.10 -29.40
N ILE A 75 -19.78 -55.06 -29.50
CA ILE A 75 -20.15 -54.43 -30.76
C ILE A 75 -19.88 -52.94 -30.70
N ILE A 76 -19.17 -52.42 -31.71
CA ILE A 76 -18.85 -51.01 -31.85
C ILE A 76 -19.79 -50.38 -32.89
N VAL A 77 -20.38 -49.23 -32.56
CA VAL A 77 -21.21 -48.43 -33.46
C VAL A 77 -20.46 -47.16 -33.81
N ASN A 78 -19.87 -47.13 -35.01
CA ASN A 78 -19.11 -45.96 -35.46
C ASN A 78 -20.02 -44.75 -35.69
N SER A 79 -19.45 -43.57 -35.48
CA SER A 79 -20.13 -42.28 -35.66
C SER A 79 -21.41 -42.11 -34.83
N PHE A 80 -21.57 -42.91 -33.76
CA PHE A 80 -22.70 -42.79 -32.85
C PHE A 80 -22.76 -41.39 -32.22
N PHE A 81 -21.61 -40.83 -31.81
CA PHE A 81 -21.49 -39.47 -31.26
C PHE A 81 -20.83 -38.52 -32.26
N ASN A 82 -21.14 -38.63 -33.56
CA ASN A 82 -20.63 -37.67 -34.53
C ASN A 82 -21.04 -36.24 -34.14
N SER A 83 -20.06 -35.33 -34.07
CA SER A 83 -20.25 -33.96 -33.56
C SER A 83 -20.94 -33.90 -32.19
N ASP A 84 -20.64 -34.87 -31.33
CA ASP A 84 -21.19 -35.02 -29.98
C ASP A 84 -22.73 -35.04 -29.92
N ASN A 85 -23.39 -35.47 -31.01
CA ASN A 85 -24.85 -35.50 -31.11
C ASN A 85 -25.37 -36.90 -31.51
N PRO A 86 -25.82 -37.73 -30.54
CA PRO A 86 -26.32 -39.07 -30.80
C PRO A 86 -27.67 -39.10 -31.54
N SER A 87 -28.38 -37.97 -31.61
CA SER A 87 -29.60 -37.83 -32.44
C SER A 87 -29.31 -37.41 -33.89
N GLY A 88 -28.03 -37.18 -34.21
CA GLY A 88 -27.59 -36.74 -35.54
C GLY A 88 -27.81 -37.78 -36.64
N PRO A 89 -27.84 -37.35 -37.91
CA PRO A 89 -28.16 -38.22 -39.05
C PRO A 89 -27.11 -39.30 -39.35
N TYR A 90 -25.92 -39.18 -38.75
CA TYR A 90 -24.82 -40.15 -38.88
C TYR A 90 -24.92 -41.32 -37.89
N ASN A 91 -25.82 -41.24 -36.90
CA ASN A 91 -26.01 -42.35 -35.99
C ASN A 91 -26.70 -43.53 -36.72
N SER A 92 -26.04 -44.69 -36.70
CA SER A 92 -26.52 -45.92 -37.33
C SER A 92 -27.39 -46.80 -36.43
N VAL A 93 -27.56 -46.48 -35.14
CA VAL A 93 -28.41 -47.22 -34.17
C VAL A 93 -29.16 -46.27 -33.24
N GLN A 94 -30.50 -46.28 -33.28
CA GLN A 94 -31.36 -45.41 -32.48
C GLN A 94 -31.96 -46.10 -31.24
N GLN A 95 -31.97 -47.43 -31.20
CA GLN A 95 -32.59 -48.19 -30.11
C GLN A 95 -31.89 -49.51 -29.89
N PHE A 96 -31.79 -49.92 -28.62
CA PHE A 96 -31.44 -51.29 -28.24
C PHE A 96 -32.70 -52.05 -27.87
N LYS A 97 -32.81 -53.31 -28.28
CA LYS A 97 -33.95 -54.19 -27.97
C LYS A 97 -33.48 -55.51 -27.43
N PHE A 98 -34.13 -55.98 -26.37
CA PHE A 98 -33.81 -57.24 -25.70
C PHE A 98 -34.91 -58.27 -25.89
N ALA A 99 -34.58 -59.53 -25.69
CA ALA A 99 -35.51 -60.65 -25.86
C ALA A 99 -36.65 -60.66 -24.83
N ASP A 100 -36.46 -60.02 -23.67
CA ASP A 100 -37.47 -59.85 -22.61
C ASP A 100 -38.50 -58.75 -22.90
N GLY A 101 -38.37 -58.05 -24.04
CA GLY A 101 -39.22 -56.93 -24.42
C GLY A 101 -38.71 -55.56 -23.95
N THR A 102 -37.64 -55.51 -23.15
CA THR A 102 -36.98 -54.26 -22.76
C THR A 102 -36.45 -53.54 -24.00
N THR A 103 -36.63 -52.23 -24.04
CA THR A 103 -36.05 -51.38 -25.08
C THR A 103 -35.37 -50.17 -24.47
N TRP A 104 -34.21 -49.81 -25.01
CA TRP A 104 -33.51 -48.57 -24.67
C TRP A 104 -33.51 -47.68 -25.90
N ASN A 105 -34.18 -46.55 -25.82
CA ASN A 105 -34.03 -45.48 -26.82
C ASN A 105 -32.70 -44.74 -26.60
N LEU A 106 -32.37 -43.77 -27.47
CA LEU A 106 -31.17 -42.94 -27.34
C LEU A 106 -31.02 -42.31 -25.95
N ALA A 107 -32.09 -41.78 -25.37
CA ALA A 107 -32.04 -41.18 -24.02
C ALA A 107 -31.67 -42.21 -22.94
N ALA A 108 -32.23 -43.42 -23.01
CA ALA A 108 -31.92 -44.50 -22.07
C ALA A 108 -30.50 -45.08 -22.26
N ILE A 109 -29.96 -45.01 -23.49
CA ILE A 109 -28.57 -45.35 -23.79
C ILE A 109 -27.64 -44.27 -23.21
N GLN A 110 -27.93 -42.99 -23.45
CA GLN A 110 -27.16 -41.86 -22.92
C GLN A 110 -27.15 -41.84 -21.40
N ALA A 111 -28.29 -42.01 -20.74
CA ALA A 111 -28.37 -42.04 -19.28
C ALA A 111 -27.52 -43.14 -18.63
N ARG A 112 -27.24 -44.23 -19.36
CA ARG A 112 -26.35 -45.30 -18.89
C ARG A 112 -24.88 -45.00 -19.15
N LEU A 113 -24.56 -44.25 -20.21
CA LEU A 113 -23.21 -43.79 -20.46
C LEU A 113 -22.79 -42.69 -19.49
N ASN A 114 -23.75 -41.86 -19.07
CA ASN A 114 -23.53 -40.78 -18.12
C ASN A 114 -23.52 -41.26 -16.66
N ALA A 115 -23.72 -42.55 -16.40
CA ALA A 115 -23.69 -43.15 -15.07
C ALA A 115 -22.41 -43.99 -14.94
N GLY A 116 -21.42 -43.43 -14.25
CA GLY A 116 -20.17 -44.09 -13.90
C GLY A 116 -20.36 -45.18 -12.85
N ASN A 117 -19.26 -45.82 -12.47
CA ASN A 117 -19.25 -46.93 -11.53
C ASN A 117 -18.24 -46.70 -10.39
N ALA A 118 -17.54 -47.74 -9.94
CA ALA A 118 -16.60 -47.66 -8.82
C ALA A 118 -15.14 -47.61 -9.29
N THR A 119 -14.90 -47.23 -10.55
CA THR A 119 -13.58 -47.21 -11.18
C THR A 119 -13.30 -45.83 -11.74
N ALA A 120 -12.03 -45.45 -11.90
CA ALA A 120 -11.70 -44.22 -12.60
C ALA A 120 -12.16 -44.27 -14.07
N GLU A 121 -13.03 -43.36 -14.45
CA GLU A 121 -13.71 -43.31 -15.75
C GLU A 121 -13.55 -41.94 -16.42
N VAL A 122 -13.62 -41.94 -17.75
CA VAL A 122 -13.75 -40.71 -18.54
C VAL A 122 -15.12 -40.72 -19.16
N ILE A 123 -16.00 -39.81 -18.71
CA ILE A 123 -17.38 -39.73 -19.15
C ILE A 123 -17.59 -38.41 -19.89
N THR A 124 -18.07 -38.48 -21.12
CA THR A 124 -18.31 -37.31 -21.97
C THR A 124 -19.79 -37.21 -22.30
N GLY A 125 -20.37 -36.03 -22.09
CA GLY A 125 -21.73 -35.69 -22.46
C GLY A 125 -21.86 -35.47 -23.97
N THR A 126 -22.93 -34.80 -24.34
CA THR A 126 -23.34 -34.49 -25.71
C THR A 126 -23.42 -32.98 -25.88
N THR A 127 -23.79 -32.48 -27.06
CA THR A 127 -24.10 -31.04 -27.23
C THR A 127 -25.45 -30.61 -26.62
N GLY A 128 -26.10 -31.46 -25.83
CA GLY A 128 -27.38 -31.21 -25.19
C GLY A 128 -27.20 -30.98 -23.69
N ASN A 129 -28.31 -30.83 -22.96
CA ASN A 129 -28.23 -30.75 -21.49
C ASN A 129 -28.08 -32.17 -20.93
N ASP A 130 -26.91 -32.46 -20.38
CA ASP A 130 -26.54 -33.76 -19.85
C ASP A 130 -26.59 -33.79 -18.32
N SER A 131 -26.89 -34.97 -17.77
CA SER A 131 -26.73 -35.25 -16.35
C SER A 131 -25.75 -36.40 -16.23
N ILE A 132 -24.58 -36.13 -15.64
CA ILE A 132 -23.43 -37.03 -15.53
C ILE A 132 -23.11 -37.27 -14.05
N ASN A 133 -22.91 -38.53 -13.67
CA ASN A 133 -22.56 -38.95 -12.32
C ASN A 133 -21.38 -39.93 -12.39
N GLY A 134 -20.20 -39.55 -11.90
CA GLY A 134 -18.99 -40.41 -11.88
C GLY A 134 -19.12 -41.58 -10.91
N ALA A 135 -19.74 -41.32 -9.75
CA ALA A 135 -19.97 -42.25 -8.65
C ALA A 135 -18.74 -42.45 -7.75
N ALA A 136 -17.88 -43.45 -7.94
CA ALA A 136 -16.69 -43.62 -7.10
C ALA A 136 -15.47 -43.95 -7.96
N GLY A 137 -14.29 -43.55 -7.50
CA GLY A 137 -13.07 -43.58 -8.29
C GLY A 137 -12.77 -42.21 -8.88
N ALA A 138 -11.50 -41.97 -9.19
CA ALA A 138 -11.05 -40.67 -9.70
C ALA A 138 -11.47 -40.47 -11.17
N ASP A 139 -12.61 -39.82 -11.37
CA ASP A 139 -13.29 -39.66 -12.64
C ASP A 139 -12.92 -38.35 -13.35
N THR A 140 -13.07 -38.35 -14.67
CA THR A 140 -13.01 -37.14 -15.49
C THR A 140 -14.29 -36.98 -16.29
N LEU A 141 -15.05 -35.92 -16.00
CA LEU A 141 -16.35 -35.65 -16.58
C LEU A 141 -16.28 -34.44 -17.52
N TYR A 142 -16.85 -34.57 -18.72
CA TYR A 142 -16.95 -33.48 -19.71
C TYR A 142 -18.43 -33.26 -20.06
N GLY A 143 -18.97 -32.06 -19.80
CA GLY A 143 -20.35 -31.67 -20.14
C GLY A 143 -20.52 -31.47 -21.65
N ARG A 144 -19.60 -30.69 -22.25
CA ARG A 144 -19.62 -30.19 -23.63
C ARG A 144 -20.49 -28.93 -23.75
N ALA A 145 -21.31 -28.84 -24.79
CA ALA A 145 -22.20 -27.71 -24.97
C ALA A 145 -23.55 -28.09 -24.35
N GLY A 146 -24.19 -27.20 -23.60
CA GLY A 146 -25.40 -27.54 -22.89
C GLY A 146 -25.47 -26.85 -21.56
N ASN A 147 -26.59 -26.97 -20.86
CA ASN A 147 -26.63 -26.67 -19.43
C ASN A 147 -26.56 -28.02 -18.70
N ASP A 148 -25.37 -28.38 -18.29
CA ASP A 148 -25.06 -29.72 -17.81
C ASP A 148 -25.08 -29.80 -16.28
N SER A 149 -25.33 -31.00 -15.76
CA SER A 149 -25.24 -31.31 -14.33
C SER A 149 -24.21 -32.42 -14.14
N LEU A 150 -23.06 -32.08 -13.58
CA LEU A 150 -21.92 -32.97 -13.37
C LEU A 150 -21.75 -33.23 -11.87
N ASN A 151 -21.74 -34.50 -11.47
CA ASN A 151 -21.46 -34.95 -10.12
C ASN A 151 -20.27 -35.92 -10.14
N GLY A 152 -19.15 -35.57 -9.54
CA GLY A 152 -17.96 -36.44 -9.45
C GLY A 152 -18.28 -37.68 -8.61
N GLY A 153 -18.60 -37.44 -7.34
CA GLY A 153 -19.07 -38.47 -6.43
C GLY A 153 -18.10 -38.67 -5.27
N ALA A 154 -17.32 -39.73 -5.28
CA ALA A 154 -16.33 -40.02 -4.26
C ALA A 154 -14.95 -40.20 -4.89
N ASP A 155 -13.91 -39.84 -4.13
CA ASP A 155 -12.52 -39.75 -4.58
C ASP A 155 -12.26 -38.44 -5.34
N ASN A 156 -11.06 -38.25 -5.86
CA ASN A 156 -10.65 -36.97 -6.45
C ASN A 156 -11.00 -36.92 -7.94
N ASP A 157 -11.97 -36.09 -8.27
CA ASP A 157 -12.55 -36.00 -9.60
C ASP A 157 -12.12 -34.74 -10.36
N THR A 158 -12.30 -34.75 -11.68
CA THR A 158 -12.08 -33.59 -12.54
C THR A 158 -13.30 -33.35 -13.43
N LEU A 159 -13.93 -32.18 -13.28
CA LEU A 159 -15.18 -31.83 -13.95
C LEU A 159 -14.99 -30.62 -14.88
N TYR A 160 -15.37 -30.78 -16.15
CA TYR A 160 -15.38 -29.72 -17.16
C TYR A 160 -16.80 -29.50 -17.67
N GLY A 161 -17.43 -28.38 -17.33
CA GLY A 161 -18.73 -27.97 -17.89
C GLY A 161 -18.62 -27.65 -19.38
N GLU A 162 -17.56 -26.92 -19.76
CA GLU A 162 -17.30 -26.40 -21.11
C GLU A 162 -18.20 -25.23 -21.53
N ALA A 163 -19.33 -25.42 -22.21
CA ALA A 163 -20.10 -24.30 -22.77
C ALA A 163 -21.57 -24.35 -22.38
N GLY A 164 -21.99 -23.41 -21.52
CA GLY A 164 -23.37 -23.17 -21.16
C GLY A 164 -23.48 -22.89 -19.66
N ASN A 165 -24.66 -23.12 -19.07
CA ASN A 165 -24.86 -22.84 -17.64
C ASN A 165 -24.85 -24.16 -16.89
N ASP A 166 -23.66 -24.55 -16.43
CA ASP A 166 -23.43 -25.88 -15.87
C ASP A 166 -23.52 -25.87 -14.34
N THR A 167 -23.91 -27.00 -13.76
CA THR A 167 -23.87 -27.26 -12.32
C THR A 167 -22.86 -28.35 -12.04
N LEU A 168 -21.83 -28.04 -11.27
CA LEU A 168 -20.72 -28.94 -10.94
C LEU A 168 -20.71 -29.21 -9.44
N ASP A 169 -20.76 -30.48 -9.07
CA ASP A 169 -20.58 -30.98 -7.70
C ASP A 169 -19.40 -31.96 -7.71
N GLY A 170 -18.30 -31.63 -7.04
CA GLY A 170 -17.16 -32.55 -6.93
C GLY A 170 -17.54 -33.81 -6.14
N GLY A 171 -18.26 -33.61 -5.04
CA GLY A 171 -18.61 -34.67 -4.12
C GLY A 171 -17.62 -34.72 -2.97
N THR A 172 -17.24 -35.91 -2.51
CA THR A 172 -16.23 -36.07 -1.47
C THR A 172 -14.87 -36.36 -2.10
N GLY A 173 -13.85 -35.55 -1.82
CA GLY A 173 -12.57 -35.74 -2.48
C GLY A 173 -11.69 -34.52 -2.35
N ASN A 174 -10.76 -34.34 -3.28
CA ASN A 174 -10.14 -33.06 -3.54
C ASN A 174 -10.29 -32.85 -5.04
N ASP A 175 -11.32 -32.11 -5.43
CA ASP A 175 -11.82 -32.12 -6.79
C ASP A 175 -11.33 -30.91 -7.59
N VAL A 176 -11.26 -31.06 -8.91
CA VAL A 176 -10.91 -29.99 -9.84
C VAL A 176 -12.11 -29.64 -10.70
N LEU A 177 -12.62 -28.43 -10.56
CA LEU A 177 -13.83 -27.95 -11.22
C LEU A 177 -13.51 -26.85 -12.23
N ASN A 178 -14.08 -26.95 -13.43
CA ASN A 178 -14.00 -25.93 -14.46
C ASN A 178 -15.35 -25.80 -15.16
N GLY A 179 -16.12 -24.76 -14.83
CA GLY A 179 -17.41 -24.52 -15.46
C GLY A 179 -17.33 -24.05 -16.92
N GLY A 180 -16.17 -23.58 -17.39
CA GLY A 180 -16.07 -23.08 -18.76
C GLY A 180 -16.80 -21.75 -19.00
N LEU A 181 -17.37 -21.57 -20.19
CA LEU A 181 -18.13 -20.39 -20.60
C LEU A 181 -19.56 -20.46 -20.07
N GLY A 182 -20.12 -19.32 -19.67
CA GLY A 182 -21.51 -19.20 -19.20
C GLY A 182 -21.63 -18.99 -17.70
N ASN A 183 -22.85 -19.12 -17.18
CA ASN A 183 -23.16 -18.87 -15.75
C ASN A 183 -23.26 -20.19 -15.00
N ASN A 184 -22.12 -20.64 -14.50
CA ASN A 184 -21.98 -21.93 -13.84
C ASN A 184 -22.26 -21.85 -12.34
N THR A 185 -22.67 -22.98 -11.77
CA THR A 185 -22.90 -23.17 -10.33
C THR A 185 -21.99 -24.27 -9.82
N TYR A 186 -21.11 -23.94 -8.88
CA TYR A 186 -20.25 -24.90 -8.18
C TYR A 186 -20.87 -25.21 -6.82
N LEU A 187 -21.08 -26.49 -6.51
CA LEU A 187 -21.61 -26.94 -5.22
C LEU A 187 -20.45 -27.33 -4.29
N PHE A 188 -20.49 -26.83 -3.05
CA PHE A 188 -19.45 -27.11 -2.05
C PHE A 188 -20.02 -27.14 -0.63
N GLY A 189 -19.51 -28.01 0.24
CA GLY A 189 -20.09 -28.27 1.55
C GLY A 189 -19.17 -28.99 2.52
N LYS A 190 -19.74 -29.39 3.67
CA LYS A 190 -19.02 -30.14 4.70
C LYS A 190 -18.79 -31.59 4.25
N GLY A 191 -17.55 -32.06 4.36
CA GLY A 191 -17.11 -33.38 3.91
C GLY A 191 -16.71 -33.46 2.44
N ASP A 192 -16.76 -32.35 1.71
CA ASP A 192 -16.37 -32.32 0.29
C ASP A 192 -14.85 -32.32 0.13
N GLY A 193 -14.09 -31.90 1.15
CA GLY A 193 -12.63 -31.89 1.15
C GLY A 193 -12.01 -30.61 0.63
N GLN A 194 -10.91 -30.70 -0.13
CA GLN A 194 -10.13 -29.55 -0.58
C GLN A 194 -10.21 -29.36 -2.10
N ASP A 195 -11.19 -28.58 -2.52
CA ASP A 195 -11.54 -28.43 -3.93
C ASP A 195 -10.86 -27.22 -4.60
N LEU A 196 -10.77 -27.28 -5.92
CA LEU A 196 -10.17 -26.26 -6.75
C LEU A 196 -11.08 -25.88 -7.91
N ILE A 197 -11.49 -24.62 -7.97
CA ILE A 197 -12.10 -24.01 -9.15
C ILE A 197 -11.00 -23.37 -9.99
N THR A 198 -10.85 -23.84 -11.21
CA THR A 198 -9.87 -23.31 -12.17
C THR A 198 -10.45 -22.13 -12.97
N GLY A 199 -9.61 -21.15 -13.32
CA GLY A 199 -10.07 -19.86 -13.88
C GLY A 199 -9.13 -19.20 -14.89
N TYR A 200 -8.71 -19.94 -15.93
CA TYR A 200 -7.82 -19.36 -16.96
C TYR A 200 -8.54 -18.93 -18.25
N LEU A 201 -9.87 -18.98 -18.28
CA LEU A 201 -10.64 -18.52 -19.43
C LEU A 201 -10.90 -17.02 -19.31
N ASN A 202 -10.41 -16.26 -20.28
CA ASN A 202 -10.78 -14.86 -20.45
C ASN A 202 -12.23 -14.78 -20.95
N ASP A 203 -13.17 -14.84 -20.01
CA ASP A 203 -14.59 -14.72 -20.29
C ASP A 203 -15.07 -13.30 -19.94
N ALA A 204 -15.12 -12.46 -20.97
CA ALA A 204 -15.60 -11.08 -20.89
C ALA A 204 -17.12 -10.95 -21.15
N THR A 205 -17.89 -12.04 -21.01
CA THR A 205 -19.33 -12.01 -21.24
C THR A 205 -20.03 -11.03 -20.28
N VAL A 206 -20.78 -10.08 -20.85
CA VAL A 206 -21.54 -9.10 -20.07
C VAL A 206 -22.62 -9.82 -19.25
N GLY A 207 -22.65 -9.57 -17.94
CA GLY A 207 -23.61 -10.22 -17.03
C GLY A 207 -23.22 -11.62 -16.59
N LYS A 208 -21.97 -12.04 -16.80
CA LYS A 208 -21.37 -13.25 -16.22
C LYS A 208 -21.61 -13.27 -14.70
N LEU A 209 -22.19 -14.37 -14.21
CA LEU A 209 -22.61 -14.54 -12.82
C LEU A 209 -22.45 -16.00 -12.39
N ASN A 210 -21.22 -16.48 -12.41
CA ASN A 210 -20.89 -17.77 -11.85
C ASN A 210 -21.07 -17.75 -10.32
N THR A 211 -21.59 -18.83 -9.77
CA THR A 211 -22.00 -18.92 -8.36
C THR A 211 -21.32 -20.08 -7.66
N LEU A 212 -20.65 -19.82 -6.55
CA LEU A 212 -20.33 -20.86 -5.56
C LEU A 212 -21.54 -20.99 -4.64
N GLN A 213 -22.22 -22.12 -4.70
CA GLN A 213 -23.39 -22.40 -3.87
C GLN A 213 -23.03 -23.41 -2.79
N PHE A 214 -23.07 -22.95 -1.53
CA PHE A 214 -22.82 -23.80 -0.39
C PHE A 214 -24.00 -24.75 -0.15
N LYS A 215 -23.68 -26.04 0.06
CA LYS A 215 -24.65 -27.11 0.34
C LYS A 215 -25.37 -26.87 1.67
N VAL A 216 -26.51 -27.56 1.86
CA VAL A 216 -27.29 -27.49 3.10
C VAL A 216 -26.42 -27.83 4.31
N GLY A 217 -26.53 -27.03 5.38
CA GLY A 217 -25.76 -27.24 6.62
C GLY A 217 -24.49 -26.41 6.76
N VAL A 218 -24.15 -25.62 5.73
CA VAL A 218 -23.11 -24.58 5.80
C VAL A 218 -23.76 -23.22 6.03
N LEU A 219 -23.41 -22.56 7.13
CA LEU A 219 -23.92 -21.23 7.47
C LEU A 219 -23.00 -20.13 6.92
N PRO A 220 -23.55 -18.96 6.54
CA PRO A 220 -22.72 -17.82 6.12
C PRO A 220 -21.65 -17.42 7.15
N SER A 221 -21.93 -17.58 8.45
CA SER A 221 -21.00 -17.28 9.54
C SER A 221 -19.87 -18.31 9.71
N GLU A 222 -19.96 -19.48 9.08
CA GLU A 222 -18.91 -20.50 9.13
C GLU A 222 -17.85 -20.28 8.03
N ILE A 223 -18.11 -19.41 7.05
CA ILE A 223 -17.17 -19.19 5.95
C ILE A 223 -16.08 -18.21 6.38
N VAL A 224 -14.84 -18.67 6.29
CA VAL A 224 -13.62 -17.88 6.46
C VAL A 224 -13.00 -17.67 5.08
N LEU A 225 -12.69 -16.42 4.75
CA LEU A 225 -12.09 -16.05 3.47
C LEU A 225 -10.62 -15.71 3.66
N LYS A 226 -9.78 -16.11 2.70
CA LYS A 226 -8.35 -15.76 2.71
C LYS A 226 -7.82 -15.60 1.29
N GLN A 227 -6.93 -14.63 1.08
CA GLN A 227 -6.09 -14.57 -0.11
C GLN A 227 -4.96 -15.57 -0.01
N VAL A 228 -4.80 -16.40 -1.05
CA VAL A 228 -3.78 -17.44 -1.11
C VAL A 228 -3.01 -17.35 -2.42
N TYR A 229 -1.81 -17.92 -2.42
CA TYR A 229 -0.95 -17.96 -3.59
C TYR A 229 -1.59 -18.81 -4.69
N ASP A 230 -1.67 -18.23 -5.90
CA ASP A 230 -2.11 -18.93 -7.10
C ASP A 230 -0.92 -19.65 -7.74
N ASN A 231 -0.92 -20.97 -7.65
CA ASN A 231 0.13 -21.82 -8.20
C ASN A 231 0.22 -21.77 -9.74
N TRP A 232 -0.78 -21.21 -10.43
CA TRP A 232 -0.87 -21.19 -11.90
C TRP A 232 -0.47 -19.84 -12.51
N SER A 233 -1.03 -18.73 -12.01
CA SER A 233 -0.68 -17.39 -12.52
C SER A 233 0.53 -16.76 -11.82
N GLY A 234 0.92 -17.30 -10.66
CA GLY A 234 1.86 -16.67 -9.74
C GLY A 234 1.22 -15.51 -8.95
N GLY A 235 1.72 -15.27 -7.74
CA GLY A 235 1.23 -14.22 -6.83
C GLY A 235 0.02 -14.62 -5.97
N ASN A 236 -0.35 -13.80 -4.99
CA ASN A 236 -1.48 -14.03 -4.06
C ASN A 236 -2.83 -13.65 -4.67
N VAL A 237 -3.18 -14.22 -5.82
CA VAL A 237 -4.37 -13.83 -6.60
C VAL A 237 -5.53 -14.82 -6.53
N ALA A 238 -5.44 -15.86 -5.71
CA ALA A 238 -6.52 -16.83 -5.51
C ALA A 238 -7.31 -16.52 -4.22
N LEU A 239 -8.61 -16.86 -4.22
CA LEU A 239 -9.49 -16.76 -3.06
C LEU A 239 -9.73 -18.17 -2.48
N GLU A 240 -9.38 -18.38 -1.21
CA GLU A 240 -9.78 -19.56 -0.45
C GLU A 240 -11.04 -19.25 0.36
N ALA A 241 -12.03 -20.13 0.29
CA ALA A 241 -13.18 -20.16 1.19
C ALA A 241 -13.17 -21.46 1.99
N SER A 242 -12.99 -21.35 3.30
CA SER A 242 -12.89 -22.48 4.24
C SER A 242 -14.11 -22.54 5.16
N ILE A 243 -14.54 -23.75 5.55
CA ILE A 243 -15.66 -23.95 6.47
C ILE A 243 -15.12 -24.16 7.90
N ALA A 244 -15.35 -23.20 8.78
CA ALA A 244 -14.89 -23.21 10.16
C ALA A 244 -15.31 -24.50 10.90
N GLY A 245 -14.35 -25.08 11.64
CA GLY A 245 -14.57 -26.34 12.37
C GLY A 245 -14.42 -27.61 11.52
N THR A 246 -14.03 -27.48 10.25
CA THR A 246 -13.74 -28.61 9.35
C THR A 246 -12.38 -28.44 8.65
N SER A 247 -11.96 -29.45 7.89
CA SER A 247 -10.83 -29.33 6.95
C SER A 247 -11.26 -28.91 5.54
N ASP A 248 -12.57 -28.69 5.33
CA ASP A 248 -13.13 -28.45 4.01
C ASP A 248 -12.82 -27.02 3.56
N LYS A 249 -12.27 -26.89 2.35
CA LYS A 249 -12.03 -25.61 1.70
C LYS A 249 -12.17 -25.70 0.18
N ILE A 250 -12.48 -24.58 -0.45
CA ILE A 250 -12.46 -24.45 -1.90
C ILE A 250 -11.62 -23.24 -2.31
N VAL A 251 -10.71 -23.45 -3.25
CA VAL A 251 -9.83 -22.41 -3.80
C VAL A 251 -10.34 -22.00 -5.17
N ILE A 252 -10.48 -20.70 -5.40
CA ILE A 252 -10.85 -20.12 -6.69
C ILE A 252 -9.62 -19.42 -7.26
N ASN A 253 -9.01 -20.03 -8.28
CA ASN A 253 -7.85 -19.45 -8.95
C ASN A 253 -8.22 -18.20 -9.75
N SER A 254 -7.24 -17.32 -9.93
CA SER A 254 -7.36 -16.06 -10.67
C SER A 254 -8.45 -15.10 -10.14
N PHE A 255 -8.97 -15.32 -8.93
CA PHE A 255 -10.05 -14.50 -8.38
C PHE A 255 -9.67 -13.01 -8.35
N PHE A 256 -8.43 -12.70 -7.94
CA PHE A 256 -7.86 -11.35 -7.92
C PHE A 256 -6.81 -11.16 -9.01
N ASN A 257 -6.95 -11.80 -10.17
CA ASN A 257 -5.98 -11.61 -11.25
C ASN A 257 -5.86 -10.11 -11.60
N SER A 258 -4.62 -9.60 -11.65
CA SER A 258 -4.33 -8.17 -11.83
C SER A 258 -5.03 -7.28 -10.79
N ASP A 259 -5.19 -7.78 -9.57
CA ASP A 259 -5.86 -7.11 -8.44
C ASP A 259 -7.28 -6.62 -8.81
N ASN A 260 -7.99 -7.36 -9.67
CA ASN A 260 -9.32 -6.98 -10.14
C ASN A 260 -10.31 -8.16 -10.08
N PRO A 261 -11.11 -8.28 -9.00
CA PRO A 261 -12.07 -9.36 -8.84
C PRO A 261 -13.29 -9.26 -9.76
N SER A 262 -13.50 -8.11 -10.41
CA SER A 262 -14.50 -7.96 -11.48
C SER A 262 -13.96 -8.32 -12.86
N GLY A 263 -12.68 -8.68 -12.94
CA GLY A 263 -11.99 -9.02 -14.17
C GLY A 263 -12.49 -10.31 -14.82
N PRO A 264 -12.21 -10.52 -16.13
CA PRO A 264 -12.75 -11.63 -16.90
C PRO A 264 -12.24 -13.01 -16.46
N TYR A 265 -11.09 -13.06 -15.78
CA TYR A 265 -10.47 -14.30 -15.29
C TYR A 265 -11.11 -14.86 -14.02
N ASN A 266 -11.91 -14.07 -13.31
CA ASN A 266 -12.59 -14.56 -12.12
C ASN A 266 -13.69 -15.57 -12.50
N SER A 267 -13.58 -16.81 -12.01
CA SER A 267 -14.55 -17.88 -12.24
C SER A 267 -15.77 -17.84 -11.31
N VAL A 268 -15.83 -16.98 -10.29
CA VAL A 268 -16.94 -16.91 -9.33
C VAL A 268 -17.26 -15.46 -8.94
N GLN A 269 -18.49 -15.02 -9.21
CA GLN A 269 -18.95 -13.65 -8.91
C GLN A 269 -19.85 -13.57 -7.67
N ARG A 270 -20.36 -14.71 -7.19
CA ARG A 270 -21.37 -14.74 -6.13
C ARG A 270 -21.26 -15.98 -5.28
N PHE A 271 -21.41 -15.83 -3.97
CA PHE A 271 -21.66 -16.93 -3.04
C PHE A 271 -23.15 -17.01 -2.71
N LYS A 272 -23.69 -18.22 -2.59
CA LYS A 272 -25.09 -18.45 -2.27
C LYS A 272 -25.23 -19.56 -1.22
N PHE A 273 -26.13 -19.37 -0.27
CA PHE A 273 -26.37 -20.30 0.83
C PHE A 273 -27.79 -20.87 0.79
N ALA A 274 -28.00 -21.99 1.49
CA ALA A 274 -29.28 -22.68 1.55
C ALA A 274 -30.40 -21.86 2.22
N ASP A 275 -30.05 -20.91 3.10
CA ASP A 275 -30.98 -19.98 3.76
C ASP A 275 -31.46 -18.83 2.86
N GLY A 276 -30.95 -18.76 1.62
CA GLY A 276 -31.24 -17.69 0.67
C GLY A 276 -30.29 -16.51 0.75
N THR A 277 -29.35 -16.47 1.71
CA THR A 277 -28.29 -15.47 1.78
C THR A 277 -27.44 -15.52 0.51
N THR A 278 -27.10 -14.36 -0.04
CA THR A 278 -26.19 -14.23 -1.18
C THR A 278 -25.14 -13.17 -0.91
N TRP A 279 -23.89 -13.46 -1.23
CA TRP A 279 -22.81 -12.47 -1.24
C TRP A 279 -22.40 -12.20 -2.69
N ASN A 280 -22.50 -10.96 -3.13
CA ASN A 280 -21.87 -10.51 -4.38
C ASN A 280 -20.37 -10.22 -4.14
N LEU A 281 -19.63 -9.85 -5.19
CA LEU A 281 -18.21 -9.49 -5.09
C LEU A 281 -17.92 -8.48 -3.97
N ALA A 282 -18.68 -7.40 -3.88
CA ALA A 282 -18.49 -6.39 -2.83
C ALA A 282 -18.67 -6.97 -1.41
N ALA A 283 -19.65 -7.85 -1.20
CA ALA A 283 -19.87 -8.50 0.09
C ALA A 283 -18.81 -9.58 0.41
N ILE A 284 -18.21 -10.20 -0.60
CA ILE A 284 -17.07 -11.12 -0.46
C ILE A 284 -15.82 -10.30 -0.07
N GLN A 285 -15.52 -9.23 -0.80
CA GLN A 285 -14.39 -8.32 -0.52
C GLN A 285 -14.50 -7.70 0.89
N ALA A 286 -15.66 -7.18 1.27
CA ALA A 286 -15.85 -6.58 2.60
C ALA A 286 -15.61 -7.56 3.77
N ARG A 287 -15.78 -8.87 3.54
CA ARG A 287 -15.46 -9.90 4.53
C ARG A 287 -13.99 -10.30 4.50
N LEU A 288 -13.39 -10.34 3.32
CA LEU A 288 -11.97 -10.62 3.16
C LEU A 288 -11.10 -9.49 3.74
N PHE A 289 -11.54 -8.25 3.61
CA PHE A 289 -10.83 -7.05 4.08
C PHE A 289 -11.15 -6.69 5.53
N ALA A 290 -11.99 -7.48 6.19
CA ALA A 290 -12.19 -7.42 7.63
C ALA A 290 -11.31 -8.51 8.27
N GLY A 291 -10.11 -8.10 8.67
CA GLY A 291 -9.17 -8.90 9.43
C GLY A 291 -9.73 -9.36 10.78
N ASN A 292 -8.94 -10.17 11.47
CA ASN A 292 -9.35 -10.82 12.71
C ASN A 292 -8.33 -10.57 13.83
N THR A 293 -8.05 -11.57 14.68
CA THR A 293 -7.14 -11.41 15.82
C THR A 293 -5.79 -12.09 15.60
N ASN A 294 -5.51 -12.56 14.39
CA ASN A 294 -4.22 -13.17 14.06
C ASN A 294 -3.37 -12.14 13.29
N VAL A 295 -2.11 -12.52 13.02
CA VAL A 295 -1.27 -11.73 12.12
C VAL A 295 -1.64 -12.05 10.69
N GLU A 296 -2.05 -11.03 9.95
CA GLU A 296 -2.53 -11.12 8.59
C GLU A 296 -1.74 -10.29 7.59
N THR A 297 -1.80 -10.73 6.34
CA THR A 297 -1.42 -9.89 5.20
C THR A 297 -2.65 -9.77 4.32
N ILE A 298 -3.18 -8.55 4.21
CA ILE A 298 -4.39 -8.27 3.43
C ILE A 298 -4.00 -7.37 2.26
N THR A 299 -4.31 -7.78 1.05
CA THR A 299 -4.07 -7.00 -0.17
C THR A 299 -5.40 -6.57 -0.78
N GLY A 300 -5.57 -5.28 -1.00
CA GLY A 300 -6.68 -4.68 -1.72
C GLY A 300 -6.67 -4.99 -3.21
N THR A 301 -7.31 -4.11 -3.96
CA THR A 301 -7.59 -4.24 -5.40
C THR A 301 -7.18 -2.97 -6.13
N THR A 302 -7.38 -2.91 -7.44
CA THR A 302 -7.21 -1.67 -8.21
C THR A 302 -8.34 -0.64 -8.01
N GLY A 303 -9.30 -0.92 -7.15
CA GLY A 303 -10.42 -0.04 -6.81
C GLY A 303 -10.25 0.58 -5.42
N ASN A 304 -11.24 1.39 -5.02
CA ASN A 304 -11.24 1.97 -3.66
C ASN A 304 -11.66 0.92 -2.65
N ASP A 305 -10.74 0.54 -1.78
CA ASP A 305 -10.94 -0.49 -0.77
C ASP A 305 -11.02 0.06 0.65
N SER A 306 -11.66 -0.70 1.53
CA SER A 306 -11.68 -0.44 2.96
C SER A 306 -11.17 -1.68 3.67
N ILE A 307 -9.98 -1.59 4.25
CA ILE A 307 -9.23 -2.68 4.85
C ILE A 307 -9.03 -2.39 6.33
N ASN A 308 -9.32 -3.38 7.16
CA ASN A 308 -9.14 -3.32 8.60
C ASN A 308 -8.38 -4.57 9.06
N GLY A 309 -7.18 -4.42 9.63
CA GLY A 309 -6.39 -5.53 10.18
C GLY A 309 -7.00 -6.13 11.46
N ALA A 310 -7.60 -5.26 12.26
CA ALA A 310 -8.23 -5.53 13.55
C ALA A 310 -7.24 -5.75 14.70
N ALA A 311 -6.76 -6.97 14.99
CA ALA A 311 -5.78 -7.17 16.04
C ALA A 311 -4.71 -8.17 15.62
N GLY A 312 -3.48 -7.94 16.05
CA GLY A 312 -2.32 -8.64 15.52
C GLY A 312 -1.46 -7.68 14.71
N ALA A 313 -0.17 -7.96 14.59
CA ALA A 313 0.76 -7.12 13.85
C ALA A 313 0.61 -7.35 12.34
N ASP A 314 -0.32 -6.64 11.72
CA ASP A 314 -0.80 -6.88 10.36
C ASP A 314 0.01 -6.13 9.30
N THR A 315 -0.10 -6.61 8.05
CA THR A 315 0.43 -5.90 6.88
C THR A 315 -0.68 -5.69 5.86
N LEU A 316 -1.00 -4.42 5.57
CA LEU A 316 -2.09 -4.03 4.68
C LEU A 316 -1.53 -3.35 3.42
N TYR A 317 -2.03 -3.74 2.26
CA TYR A 317 -1.70 -3.12 0.97
C TYR A 317 -2.98 -2.59 0.32
N GLY A 318 -3.10 -1.28 0.08
CA GLY A 318 -4.21 -0.64 -0.62
C GLY A 318 -4.24 -0.99 -2.10
N ARG A 319 -3.07 -0.91 -2.76
CA ARG A 319 -2.84 -1.04 -4.21
C ARG A 319 -3.17 0.27 -4.93
N ALA A 320 -4.08 0.24 -5.90
CA ALA A 320 -4.45 1.44 -6.64
C ALA A 320 -5.87 1.79 -6.27
N GLY A 321 -6.18 3.08 -6.11
CA GLY A 321 -7.50 3.46 -5.61
C GLY A 321 -7.35 4.53 -4.55
N ASN A 322 -8.48 4.99 -4.02
CA ASN A 322 -8.48 5.82 -2.82
C ASN A 322 -8.91 4.94 -1.66
N ASP A 323 -7.95 4.42 -0.93
CA ASP A 323 -8.16 3.35 0.04
C ASP A 323 -8.31 3.88 1.46
N ILE A 324 -9.01 3.12 2.30
CA ILE A 324 -9.11 3.34 3.73
C ILE A 324 -8.46 2.16 4.42
N LEU A 325 -7.30 2.38 5.04
CA LEU A 325 -6.51 1.36 5.72
C LEU A 325 -6.53 1.62 7.23
N SER A 326 -7.03 0.65 8.00
CA SER A 326 -7.00 0.67 9.46
C SER A 326 -6.18 -0.52 9.97
N GLY A 327 -5.09 -0.27 10.70
CA GLY A 327 -4.28 -1.35 11.29
C GLY A 327 -5.05 -2.04 12.40
N GLY A 328 -5.40 -1.28 13.43
CA GLY A 328 -6.24 -1.73 14.52
C GLY A 328 -5.47 -1.75 15.84
N ALA A 329 -5.12 -2.93 16.34
CA ALA A 329 -4.36 -3.08 17.57
C ALA A 329 -3.09 -3.88 17.30
N ASP A 330 -2.04 -3.56 18.05
CA ASP A 330 -0.66 -4.04 17.87
C ASP A 330 0.06 -3.23 16.78
N ASN A 331 1.30 -3.63 16.43
CA ASN A 331 2.15 -2.82 15.54
C ASN A 331 1.92 -3.22 14.09
N ASP A 332 1.25 -2.36 13.34
CA ASP A 332 0.83 -2.64 11.97
C ASP A 332 1.73 -1.97 10.93
N THR A 333 1.69 -2.50 9.70
CA THR A 333 2.35 -1.90 8.55
C THR A 333 1.36 -1.68 7.41
N LEU A 334 1.13 -0.42 7.02
CA LEU A 334 0.13 -0.04 6.03
C LEU A 334 0.78 0.62 4.82
N TYR A 335 0.49 0.12 3.62
CA TYR A 335 0.95 0.66 2.34
C TYR A 335 -0.25 1.10 1.49
N GLY A 336 -0.39 2.39 1.20
CA GLY A 336 -1.44 2.91 0.30
C GLY A 336 -1.14 2.61 -1.16
N GLU A 337 0.13 2.70 -1.55
CA GLU A 337 0.62 2.56 -2.93
C GLU A 337 0.19 3.70 -3.87
N ALA A 338 -0.94 3.63 -4.58
CA ALA A 338 -1.28 4.64 -5.58
C ALA A 338 -2.71 5.18 -5.42
N GLY A 339 -2.81 6.46 -5.06
CA GLY A 339 -4.06 7.21 -5.03
C GLY A 339 -4.18 8.03 -3.75
N ASN A 340 -5.39 8.44 -3.39
CA ASN A 340 -5.58 9.32 -2.22
C ASN A 340 -6.07 8.49 -1.05
N ASP A 341 -5.13 8.00 -0.24
CA ASP A 341 -5.42 7.01 0.78
C ASP A 341 -5.61 7.64 2.17
N THR A 342 -6.38 6.97 3.02
CA THR A 342 -6.60 7.34 4.42
C THR A 342 -6.09 6.23 5.32
N PHE A 343 -5.21 6.59 6.26
CA PHE A 343 -4.57 5.66 7.19
C PHE A 343 -5.04 5.93 8.61
N ASP A 344 -5.35 4.87 9.34
CA ASP A 344 -5.51 4.86 10.79
C ASP A 344 -4.69 3.69 11.33
N GLY A 345 -3.49 3.96 11.86
CA GLY A 345 -2.65 2.90 12.45
C GLY A 345 -3.41 2.15 13.55
N GLY A 346 -4.12 2.92 14.39
CA GLY A 346 -4.86 2.39 15.53
C GLY A 346 -4.00 2.49 16.77
N THR A 347 -4.05 1.50 17.66
CA THR A 347 -3.21 1.46 18.86
C THR A 347 -1.99 0.59 18.60
N GLY A 348 -0.79 1.12 18.76
CA GLY A 348 0.40 0.35 18.42
C GLY A 348 1.61 1.22 18.28
N ASN A 349 2.60 0.75 17.54
CA ASN A 349 3.63 1.61 16.97
C ASN A 349 3.66 1.26 15.49
N ASP A 350 2.91 2.03 14.70
CA ASP A 350 2.56 1.63 13.34
C ASP A 350 3.49 2.25 12.31
N THR A 351 3.68 1.55 11.20
CA THR A 351 4.44 2.04 10.06
C THR A 351 3.51 2.31 8.88
N LEU A 352 3.47 3.55 8.43
CA LEU A 352 2.54 4.03 7.40
C LEU A 352 3.32 4.54 6.19
N ASP A 353 3.03 4.01 5.02
CA ASP A 353 3.56 4.48 3.74
C ASP A 353 2.41 4.88 2.81
N GLY A 354 2.27 6.20 2.62
CA GLY A 354 1.22 6.77 1.78
C GLY A 354 1.34 6.40 0.30
N GLY A 355 2.52 6.08 -0.21
CA GLY A 355 2.68 5.95 -1.64
C GLY A 355 2.52 7.29 -2.41
N LEU A 356 2.06 7.19 -3.66
CA LEU A 356 1.76 8.32 -4.54
C LEU A 356 0.36 8.86 -4.25
N GLY A 357 0.16 10.18 -4.40
CA GLY A 357 -1.15 10.83 -4.26
C GLY A 357 -1.27 11.67 -2.99
N ASN A 358 -2.49 12.13 -2.68
CA ASN A 358 -2.78 13.01 -1.55
C ASN A 358 -3.38 12.21 -0.39
N ASN A 359 -2.50 11.80 0.51
CA ASN A 359 -2.78 10.88 1.60
C ASN A 359 -3.16 11.60 2.90
N THR A 360 -4.00 10.96 3.70
CA THR A 360 -4.42 11.45 5.03
C THR A 360 -4.04 10.43 6.10
N TYR A 361 -3.19 10.82 7.04
CA TYR A 361 -2.78 10.00 8.18
C TYR A 361 -3.55 10.46 9.42
N LEU A 362 -4.34 9.58 10.03
CA LEU A 362 -5.08 9.84 11.26
C LEU A 362 -4.22 9.50 12.47
N PHE A 363 -4.06 10.44 13.40
CA PHE A 363 -3.25 10.24 14.60
C PHE A 363 -3.87 10.91 15.84
N GLY A 364 -3.76 10.31 17.00
CA GLY A 364 -4.47 10.74 18.20
C GLY A 364 -3.92 10.17 19.51
N LYS A 365 -4.68 10.41 20.58
CA LYS A 365 -4.33 9.93 21.93
C LYS A 365 -4.58 8.43 22.03
N GLY A 366 -3.58 7.68 22.49
CA GLY A 366 -3.60 6.23 22.60
C GLY A 366 -3.14 5.48 21.35
N ASP A 367 -2.75 6.19 20.29
CA ASP A 367 -2.28 5.57 19.06
C ASP A 367 -0.84 5.04 19.19
N GLY A 368 -0.06 5.58 20.12
CA GLY A 368 1.31 5.14 20.41
C GLY A 368 2.37 5.88 19.60
N GLN A 369 3.40 5.18 19.14
CA GLN A 369 4.58 5.80 18.49
C GLN A 369 4.68 5.41 17.02
N ASP A 370 4.02 6.20 16.17
CA ASP A 370 3.86 5.88 14.76
C ASP A 370 4.98 6.49 13.89
N LEU A 371 5.15 5.90 12.72
CA LEU A 371 6.14 6.28 11.72
C LEU A 371 5.48 6.41 10.35
N ILE A 372 5.52 7.61 9.78
CA ILE A 372 5.24 7.85 8.36
C ILE A 372 6.57 7.78 7.59
N THR A 373 6.67 6.84 6.66
CA THR A 373 7.86 6.68 5.81
C THR A 373 7.88 7.74 4.70
N GLY A 374 9.08 8.09 4.23
CA GLY A 374 9.30 9.27 3.37
C GLY A 374 10.32 9.09 2.24
N TYR A 375 10.40 7.90 1.63
CA TYR A 375 11.42 7.64 0.60
C TYR A 375 10.97 7.78 -0.85
N LEU A 376 9.68 8.04 -1.09
CA LEU A 376 9.18 8.24 -2.44
C LEU A 376 9.46 9.68 -2.87
N ASN A 377 10.28 9.83 -3.92
CA ASN A 377 10.48 11.09 -4.63
C ASN A 377 9.21 11.40 -5.45
N ASP A 378 8.21 11.95 -4.77
CA ASP A 378 6.96 12.36 -5.39
C ASP A 378 7.00 13.87 -5.70
N ALA A 379 7.37 14.19 -6.94
CA ALA A 379 7.43 15.55 -7.46
C ALA A 379 6.07 16.05 -8.01
N THR A 380 4.95 15.40 -7.66
CA THR A 380 3.62 15.80 -8.14
C THR A 380 3.29 17.22 -7.69
N VAL A 381 2.97 18.08 -8.66
CA VAL A 381 2.59 19.48 -8.40
C VAL A 381 1.26 19.54 -7.65
N GLY A 382 1.23 20.26 -6.53
CA GLY A 382 0.02 20.38 -5.71
C GLY A 382 -0.23 19.20 -4.76
N LYS A 383 0.77 18.34 -4.55
CA LYS A 383 0.77 17.31 -3.50
C LYS A 383 0.43 17.94 -2.15
N LEU A 384 -0.53 17.34 -1.45
CA LEU A 384 -1.05 17.84 -0.17
C LEU A 384 -1.41 16.67 0.75
N ASN A 385 -0.39 15.96 1.21
CA ASN A 385 -0.57 14.98 2.25
C ASN A 385 -0.86 15.65 3.59
N THR A 386 -1.75 15.05 4.38
CA THR A 386 -2.30 15.62 5.60
C THR A 386 -2.05 14.69 6.78
N LEU A 387 -1.42 15.21 7.84
CA LEU A 387 -1.53 14.60 9.16
C LEU A 387 -2.76 15.19 9.85
N GLN A 388 -3.80 14.38 10.01
CA GLN A 388 -5.06 14.80 10.62
C GLN A 388 -5.16 14.25 12.03
N PHE A 389 -5.16 15.14 13.01
CA PHE A 389 -5.33 14.76 14.40
C PHE A 389 -6.78 14.37 14.68
N LYS A 390 -6.97 13.21 15.33
CA LYS A 390 -8.27 12.66 15.74
C LYS A 390 -8.96 13.61 16.74
N ALA A 391 -10.28 13.48 16.85
CA ALA A 391 -11.06 14.30 17.78
C ALA A 391 -10.55 14.17 19.23
N GLY A 392 -10.44 15.29 19.94
CA GLY A 392 -9.92 15.34 21.32
C GLY A 392 -8.43 15.69 21.45
N VAL A 393 -7.73 15.89 20.32
CA VAL A 393 -6.40 16.50 20.27
C VAL A 393 -6.53 17.96 19.87
N LEU A 394 -6.06 18.87 20.74
CA LEU A 394 -6.09 20.30 20.48
C LEU A 394 -4.79 20.78 19.84
N PRO A 395 -4.82 21.84 19.01
CA PRO A 395 -3.59 22.41 18.44
C PRO A 395 -2.53 22.81 19.47
N ALA A 396 -2.95 23.24 20.67
CA ALA A 396 -2.04 23.63 21.75
C ALA A 396 -1.41 22.42 22.49
N GLU A 397 -1.88 21.20 22.24
CA GLU A 397 -1.30 19.98 22.82
C GLU A 397 -0.20 19.39 21.93
N ILE A 398 0.03 19.93 20.74
CA ILE A 398 1.05 19.41 19.81
C ILE A 398 2.39 20.10 20.04
N MET A 399 3.40 19.30 20.37
CA MET A 399 4.80 19.71 20.41
C MET A 399 5.53 19.15 19.19
N LEU A 400 6.27 20.02 18.50
CA LEU A 400 7.05 19.68 17.32
C LEU A 400 8.54 19.71 17.67
N LYS A 401 9.30 18.77 17.12
CA LYS A 401 10.77 18.82 17.18
C LYS A 401 11.38 18.17 15.95
N GLN A 402 12.57 18.61 15.58
CA GLN A 402 13.39 17.89 14.60
C GLN A 402 14.06 16.70 15.29
N VAL A 403 14.07 15.55 14.63
CA VAL A 403 14.71 14.33 15.13
C VAL A 403 15.59 13.68 14.08
N TYR A 404 16.52 12.86 14.55
CA TYR A 404 17.39 12.08 13.69
C TYR A 404 16.60 11.03 12.92
N ASP A 405 16.74 11.04 11.60
CA ASP A 405 16.28 9.97 10.73
C ASP A 405 17.36 8.90 10.64
N ASN A 406 17.05 7.71 11.17
CA ASN A 406 17.94 6.56 11.19
C ASN A 406 18.28 6.04 9.78
N TRP A 407 17.53 6.41 8.74
CA TRP A 407 17.70 5.88 7.39
C TRP A 407 18.54 6.79 6.47
N SER A 408 18.35 8.11 6.54
CA SER A 408 19.09 9.08 5.70
C SER A 408 20.39 9.59 6.34
N GLY A 409 20.56 9.40 7.65
CA GLY A 409 21.76 9.83 8.37
C GLY A 409 21.80 11.34 8.59
N GLY A 410 20.86 11.88 9.37
CA GLY A 410 20.82 13.30 9.76
C GLY A 410 19.55 13.67 10.53
N ASN A 411 19.48 14.89 11.06
CA ASN A 411 18.26 15.45 11.69
C ASN A 411 17.25 15.89 10.61
N VAL A 412 16.69 14.94 9.85
CA VAL A 412 15.79 15.26 8.72
C VAL A 412 14.35 14.80 8.91
N ALA A 413 13.99 14.30 10.10
CA ALA A 413 12.62 13.89 10.40
C ALA A 413 11.92 14.90 11.32
N LEU A 414 10.59 15.00 11.19
CA LEU A 414 9.72 15.77 12.07
C LEU A 414 9.04 14.83 13.06
N GLU A 415 9.17 15.08 14.36
CA GLU A 415 8.32 14.44 15.36
C GLU A 415 7.21 15.40 15.80
N ALA A 416 5.97 14.93 15.78
CA ALA A 416 4.84 15.57 16.44
C ALA A 416 4.37 14.71 17.62
N SER A 417 4.38 15.27 18.83
CA SER A 417 3.99 14.58 20.06
C SER A 417 2.81 15.25 20.74
N ILE A 418 2.01 14.47 21.48
CA ILE A 418 0.84 14.97 22.20
C ILE A 418 1.20 15.16 23.68
N VAL A 419 1.15 16.40 24.16
CA VAL A 419 1.48 16.76 25.54
C VAL A 419 0.59 16.00 26.53
N GLY A 420 1.24 15.40 27.53
CA GLY A 420 0.55 14.64 28.58
C GLY A 420 0.29 13.18 28.22
N THR A 421 0.72 12.70 27.05
CA THR A 421 0.70 11.29 26.67
C THR A 421 2.08 10.81 26.20
N THR A 422 2.19 9.52 25.88
CA THR A 422 3.37 8.94 25.23
C THR A 422 3.26 8.93 23.71
N ASP A 423 2.16 9.46 23.17
CA ASP A 423 1.83 9.36 21.76
C ASP A 423 2.68 10.34 20.95
N LYS A 424 3.33 9.83 19.90
CA LYS A 424 4.03 10.66 18.92
C LYS A 424 3.96 10.03 17.53
N ILE A 425 4.09 10.86 16.51
CA ILE A 425 4.24 10.41 15.13
C ILE A 425 5.47 11.06 14.51
N ILE A 426 6.30 10.25 13.87
CA ILE A 426 7.51 10.68 13.17
C ILE A 426 7.24 10.69 11.67
N VAL A 427 7.53 11.81 11.01
CA VAL A 427 7.51 11.94 9.56
C VAL A 427 8.95 11.94 9.06
N ASN A 428 9.38 10.82 8.49
CA ASN A 428 10.73 10.69 7.93
C ASN A 428 10.90 11.59 6.70
N SER A 429 12.16 11.99 6.46
CA SER A 429 12.54 12.85 5.33
C SER A 429 11.82 14.20 5.25
N PHE A 430 11.13 14.64 6.31
CA PHE A 430 10.41 15.91 6.32
C PHE A 430 11.33 17.09 5.97
N PHE A 431 12.56 17.12 6.51
CA PHE A 431 13.58 18.14 6.22
C PHE A 431 14.69 17.58 5.32
N ASN A 432 14.40 16.66 4.39
CA ASN A 432 15.43 16.16 3.49
C ASN A 432 16.06 17.32 2.72
N SER A 433 17.40 17.38 2.72
CA SER A 433 18.17 18.49 2.14
C SER A 433 17.77 19.86 2.72
N ASP A 434 17.39 19.90 4.00
CA ASP A 434 16.94 21.07 4.74
C ASP A 434 15.77 21.81 4.06
N ASN A 435 14.95 21.08 3.28
CA ASN A 435 13.85 21.64 2.49
C ASN A 435 12.51 20.92 2.79
N PRO A 436 11.67 21.47 3.68
CA PRO A 436 10.36 20.89 4.00
C PRO A 436 9.34 20.98 2.87
N SER A 437 9.60 21.78 1.82
CA SER A 437 8.78 21.81 0.60
C SER A 437 9.26 20.81 -0.46
N GLY A 438 10.31 20.04 -0.16
CA GLY A 438 10.91 19.07 -1.08
C GLY A 438 10.01 17.85 -1.36
N PRO A 439 10.30 17.11 -2.44
CA PRO A 439 9.47 15.99 -2.90
C PRO A 439 9.47 14.78 -1.97
N TYR A 440 10.47 14.67 -1.09
CA TYR A 440 10.59 13.59 -0.10
C TYR A 440 9.72 13.80 1.14
N ASN A 441 9.13 14.98 1.32
CA ASN A 441 8.25 15.22 2.44
C ASN A 441 6.90 14.49 2.22
N SER A 442 6.56 13.59 3.14
CA SER A 442 5.31 12.84 3.14
C SER A 442 4.13 13.58 3.76
N VAL A 443 4.29 14.76 4.37
CA VAL A 443 3.21 15.54 5.01
C VAL A 443 3.37 17.05 4.78
N GLN A 444 2.39 17.69 4.15
CA GLN A 444 2.42 19.13 3.84
C GLN A 444 1.55 19.98 4.77
N GLN A 445 0.59 19.37 5.46
CA GLN A 445 -0.28 20.10 6.37
C GLN A 445 -0.73 19.25 7.57
N PHE A 446 -0.99 19.93 8.69
CA PHE A 446 -1.65 19.36 9.85
C PHE A 446 -3.08 19.87 9.92
N LYS A 447 -4.02 19.01 10.27
CA LYS A 447 -5.44 19.36 10.39
C LYS A 447 -6.03 18.88 11.71
N PHE A 448 -6.89 19.69 12.31
CA PHE A 448 -7.53 19.40 13.59
C PHE A 448 -9.05 19.34 13.46
N ALA A 449 -9.71 18.70 14.43
CA ALA A 449 -11.17 18.55 14.45
C ALA A 449 -11.93 19.88 14.60
N ASP A 450 -11.30 20.93 15.13
CA ASP A 450 -11.87 22.28 15.26
C ASP A 450 -11.82 23.10 13.95
N GLY A 451 -11.24 22.53 12.88
CA GLY A 451 -11.05 23.19 11.60
C GLY A 451 -9.75 24.00 11.49
N THR A 452 -8.92 24.04 12.53
CA THR A 452 -7.57 24.60 12.45
C THR A 452 -6.73 23.78 11.47
N THR A 453 -5.97 24.47 10.61
CA THR A 453 -5.00 23.88 9.69
C THR A 453 -3.67 24.58 9.86
N TRP A 454 -2.59 23.80 9.96
CA TRP A 454 -1.23 24.30 9.84
C TRP A 454 -0.66 23.86 8.50
N ASN A 455 -0.27 24.81 7.66
CA ASN A 455 0.53 24.54 6.47
C ASN A 455 2.01 24.43 6.85
N LEU A 456 2.88 24.12 5.88
CA LEU A 456 4.33 24.06 6.09
C LEU A 456 4.90 25.30 6.79
N ALA A 457 4.48 26.51 6.40
CA ALA A 457 4.97 27.74 7.03
C ALA A 457 4.57 27.84 8.52
N ALA A 458 3.34 27.43 8.86
CA ALA A 458 2.87 27.41 10.25
C ALA A 458 3.52 26.30 11.08
N ILE A 459 3.90 25.18 10.44
CA ILE A 459 4.69 24.10 11.06
C ILE A 459 6.11 24.61 11.33
N GLN A 460 6.77 25.21 10.33
CA GLN A 460 8.13 25.76 10.47
C GLN A 460 8.19 26.86 11.54
N ALA A 461 7.24 27.80 11.55
CA ALA A 461 7.19 28.87 12.55
C ALA A 461 7.09 28.36 14.00
N ARG A 462 6.55 27.14 14.20
CA ARG A 462 6.48 26.49 15.52
C ARG A 462 7.78 25.79 15.88
N LEU A 463 8.46 25.20 14.90
CA LEU A 463 9.79 24.61 15.10
C LEU A 463 10.85 25.66 15.37
N ASN A 464 10.71 26.84 14.77
CA ASN A 464 11.61 27.97 14.94
C ASN A 464 11.35 28.77 16.23
N ALA A 465 10.35 28.39 17.03
CA ALA A 465 9.98 29.06 18.27
C ALA A 465 10.32 28.15 19.44
N GLY A 466 11.44 28.45 20.09
CA GLY A 466 11.92 27.76 21.27
C GLY A 466 11.06 28.02 22.50
N ASN A 467 11.42 27.35 23.60
CA ASN A 467 10.67 27.38 24.85
C ASN A 467 11.51 27.84 26.05
N ALA A 468 11.30 27.29 27.24
CA ALA A 468 12.00 27.68 28.47
C ALA A 468 13.09 26.68 28.86
N THR A 469 13.48 25.81 27.93
CA THR A 469 14.48 24.75 28.11
C THR A 469 15.50 24.87 26.98
N ALA A 470 16.72 24.38 27.21
CA ALA A 470 17.75 24.37 26.19
C ALA A 470 17.36 23.51 24.99
N GLU A 471 17.31 24.12 23.81
CA GLU A 471 16.94 23.51 22.55
C GLU A 471 18.05 23.59 21.50
N VAL A 472 17.98 22.67 20.53
CA VAL A 472 18.75 22.76 19.29
C VAL A 472 17.77 23.00 18.17
N ILE A 473 17.77 24.21 17.63
CA ILE A 473 16.84 24.62 16.56
C ILE A 473 17.64 24.81 15.27
N THR A 474 17.17 24.19 14.20
CA THR A 474 17.81 24.26 12.88
C THR A 474 16.81 24.79 11.87
N GLY A 475 17.20 25.84 11.14
CA GLY A 475 16.46 26.41 10.03
C GLY A 475 16.45 25.50 8.80
N THR A 476 16.07 26.08 7.67
CA THR A 476 15.95 25.45 6.36
C THR A 476 16.96 26.07 5.40
N THR A 477 16.96 25.68 4.12
CA THR A 477 17.76 26.42 3.11
C THR A 477 17.13 27.75 2.68
N GLY A 478 16.06 28.20 3.34
CA GLY A 478 15.35 29.43 3.06
C GLY A 478 15.67 30.50 4.10
N ASN A 479 15.02 31.67 3.99
CA ASN A 479 15.17 32.70 5.02
C ASN A 479 14.31 32.35 6.24
N ASP A 480 14.96 32.04 7.34
CA ASP A 480 14.35 31.63 8.58
C ASP A 480 14.32 32.74 9.63
N SER A 481 13.33 32.69 10.50
CA SER A 481 13.27 33.52 11.71
C SER A 481 13.16 32.58 12.89
N ILE A 482 14.21 32.53 13.71
CA ILE A 482 14.40 31.60 14.82
C ILE A 482 14.53 32.38 16.12
N ASN A 483 13.82 31.93 17.16
CA ASN A 483 13.85 32.51 18.50
C ASN A 483 14.02 31.38 19.52
N GLY A 484 15.15 31.31 20.23
CA GLY A 484 15.40 30.29 21.27
C GLY A 484 14.55 30.47 22.52
N ALA A 485 14.19 31.73 22.81
CA ALA A 485 13.42 32.16 23.96
C ALA A 485 14.19 32.09 25.29
N ALA A 486 14.13 31.02 26.06
CA ALA A 486 14.87 30.92 27.32
C ALA A 486 15.46 29.52 27.50
N GLY A 487 16.63 29.47 28.14
CA GLY A 487 17.45 28.25 28.16
C GLY A 487 18.68 28.46 27.29
N ALA A 488 19.73 27.68 27.54
CA ALA A 488 20.97 27.78 26.78
C ALA A 488 20.82 27.06 25.42
N ASP A 489 20.40 27.81 24.41
CA ASP A 489 19.99 27.29 23.11
C ASP A 489 21.14 27.21 22.11
N THR A 490 20.99 26.36 21.10
CA THR A 490 21.85 26.33 19.92
C THR A 490 21.01 26.49 18.66
N LEU A 491 21.22 27.59 17.93
CA LEU A 491 20.47 27.95 16.74
C LEU A 491 21.36 27.83 15.50
N TYR A 492 20.86 27.17 14.46
CA TYR A 492 21.50 27.07 13.15
C TYR A 492 20.59 27.68 12.08
N GLY A 493 21.02 28.76 11.41
CA GLY A 493 20.31 29.39 10.30
C GLY A 493 20.28 28.50 9.06
N ARG A 494 21.45 27.97 8.67
CA ARG A 494 21.72 27.20 7.44
C ARG A 494 21.96 28.14 6.27
N ALA A 495 21.34 27.86 5.12
CA ALA A 495 21.48 28.72 3.96
C ALA A 495 20.27 29.64 3.91
N GLY A 496 20.45 30.92 3.59
CA GLY A 496 19.35 31.87 3.64
C GLY A 496 19.82 33.18 4.24
N ASN A 497 18.96 34.19 4.25
CA ASN A 497 19.21 35.38 5.07
C ASN A 497 18.36 35.22 6.32
N ASP A 498 18.97 34.77 7.40
CA ASP A 498 18.28 34.31 8.59
C ASP A 498 18.25 35.37 9.69
N SER A 499 17.25 35.28 10.56
CA SER A 499 17.14 36.12 11.76
C SER A 499 17.12 35.21 12.98
N LEU A 500 18.23 35.17 13.71
CA LEU A 500 18.44 34.35 14.90
C LEU A 500 18.39 35.22 16.15
N ASN A 501 17.50 34.88 17.09
CA ASN A 501 17.43 35.48 18.42
C ASN A 501 17.64 34.38 19.48
N GLY A 502 18.72 34.45 20.25
CA GLY A 502 19.00 33.50 21.34
C GLY A 502 17.95 33.59 22.43
N GLY A 503 17.83 34.79 23.01
CA GLY A 503 16.75 35.12 23.92
C GLY A 503 17.29 35.38 25.32
N ALA A 504 17.17 34.44 26.22
CA ALA A 504 17.69 34.54 27.58
C ALA A 504 18.53 33.32 27.93
N ASP A 505 19.55 33.54 28.75
CA ASP A 505 20.62 32.59 29.09
C ASP A 505 21.74 32.63 28.04
N ASN A 506 22.66 31.66 28.05
CA ASN A 506 23.87 31.73 27.22
C ASN A 506 23.68 30.87 25.98
N ASP A 507 23.57 31.51 24.83
CA ASP A 507 23.17 30.87 23.58
C ASP A 507 24.33 30.74 22.59
N ILE A 508 24.16 29.86 21.61
CA ILE A 508 25.08 29.68 20.50
C ILE A 508 24.32 29.82 19.19
N LEU A 509 24.65 30.84 18.40
CA LEU A 509 23.99 31.17 17.14
C LEU A 509 24.98 30.98 15.98
N TYR A 510 24.59 30.18 14.99
CA TYR A 510 25.30 29.98 13.73
C TYR A 510 24.41 30.45 12.58
N GLY A 511 24.74 31.57 11.92
CA GLY A 511 24.06 32.00 10.69
C GLY A 511 24.30 30.99 9.55
N GLU A 512 25.56 30.61 9.37
CA GLU A 512 26.08 29.73 8.32
C GLU A 512 26.24 30.43 6.96
N ALA A 513 25.28 30.40 6.04
CA ALA A 513 25.47 30.92 4.69
C ALA A 513 24.36 31.88 4.25
N GLY A 514 24.73 33.13 4.04
CA GLY A 514 23.86 34.19 3.53
C GLY A 514 24.05 35.45 4.37
N ASN A 515 23.07 36.35 4.39
CA ASN A 515 23.21 37.61 5.14
C ASN A 515 22.33 37.54 6.38
N ASP A 516 22.93 37.15 7.49
CA ASP A 516 22.20 36.76 8.69
C ASP A 516 22.16 37.91 9.70
N THR A 517 21.14 37.90 10.55
CA THR A 517 21.00 38.82 11.69
C THR A 517 21.00 38.00 12.97
N LEU A 518 22.03 38.18 13.80
CA LEU A 518 22.25 37.46 15.04
C LEU A 518 22.09 38.40 16.23
N ASP A 519 21.11 38.11 17.07
CA ASP A 519 20.86 38.77 18.36
C ASP A 519 20.99 37.72 19.47
N GLY A 520 22.04 37.81 20.28
CA GLY A 520 22.22 36.91 21.43
C GLY A 520 21.08 37.02 22.43
N GLY A 521 20.44 38.19 22.54
CA GLY A 521 19.48 38.47 23.59
C GLY A 521 20.20 38.85 24.88
N THR A 522 19.75 38.35 26.03
CA THR A 522 20.41 38.57 27.32
C THR A 522 21.26 37.38 27.68
N GLY A 523 22.57 37.55 27.88
CA GLY A 523 23.37 36.37 28.15
C GLY A 523 24.85 36.59 28.08
N SER A 524 25.56 35.52 27.77
CA SER A 524 26.94 35.58 27.31
C SER A 524 27.02 34.63 26.15
N ASP A 525 26.76 35.18 24.97
CA ASP A 525 26.38 34.40 23.80
C ASP A 525 27.56 34.21 22.85
N VAL A 526 27.48 33.18 22.02
CA VAL A 526 28.44 32.93 20.95
C VAL A 526 27.73 33.14 19.63
N LEU A 527 28.14 34.14 18.88
CA LEU A 527 27.55 34.52 17.59
C LEU A 527 28.54 34.26 16.47
N ASN A 528 28.16 33.45 15.50
CA ASN A 528 28.96 33.15 14.31
C ASN A 528 28.10 33.35 13.07
N GLY A 529 28.33 34.44 12.34
CA GLY A 529 27.59 34.78 11.13
C GLY A 529 27.85 33.76 10.02
N GLY A 530 29.13 33.54 9.69
CA GLY A 530 29.53 32.53 8.72
C GLY A 530 29.99 33.16 7.41
N LEU A 531 29.36 32.81 6.29
CA LEU A 531 29.64 33.38 4.97
C LEU A 531 28.54 34.37 4.58
N GLY A 532 28.92 35.53 4.06
CA GLY A 532 28.00 36.57 3.61
C GLY A 532 28.12 37.83 4.45
N ASN A 533 27.15 38.76 4.38
CA ASN A 533 27.23 40.02 5.13
C ASN A 533 26.27 39.98 6.31
N ASP A 534 26.82 39.66 7.47
CA ASP A 534 26.07 39.38 8.68
C ASP A 534 25.93 40.64 9.55
N THR A 535 24.91 40.62 10.41
CA THR A 535 24.60 41.69 11.34
C THR A 535 24.50 41.13 12.75
N TYR A 536 25.43 41.53 13.61
CA TYR A 536 25.45 41.19 15.03
C TYR A 536 24.86 42.35 15.84
N LEU A 537 23.93 42.07 16.75
CA LEU A 537 23.32 43.09 17.59
C LEU A 537 24.06 43.24 18.92
N LEU A 538 24.44 44.47 19.27
CA LEU A 538 24.92 44.83 20.61
C LEU A 538 24.06 45.98 21.17
N ALA A 539 23.41 45.76 22.30
CA ALA A 539 22.56 46.74 22.96
C ALA A 539 22.80 46.75 24.48
N SER A 540 22.24 47.73 25.18
CA SER A 540 22.22 47.70 26.64
C SER A 540 21.33 46.56 27.12
N GLY A 541 21.87 45.69 27.98
CA GLY A 541 21.22 44.48 28.45
C GLY A 541 21.54 43.22 27.63
N SER A 542 22.36 43.32 26.57
CA SER A 542 22.77 42.15 25.79
C SER A 542 23.64 41.18 26.60
N GLY A 543 24.40 41.71 27.56
CA GLY A 543 25.41 40.92 28.25
C GLY A 543 26.73 40.85 27.47
N SER A 544 27.46 39.75 27.61
CA SER A 544 28.87 39.65 27.19
C SER A 544 29.08 38.61 26.11
N ASP A 545 29.02 39.06 24.85
CA ASP A 545 28.97 38.18 23.69
C ASP A 545 30.34 38.00 23.06
N VAL A 546 30.52 36.87 22.40
CA VAL A 546 31.68 36.53 21.59
C VAL A 546 31.24 36.40 20.14
N ILE A 547 31.81 37.22 19.28
CA ILE A 547 31.57 37.17 17.84
C ILE A 547 32.73 36.45 17.17
N THR A 548 32.41 35.45 16.36
CA THR A 548 33.35 34.80 15.45
C THR A 548 32.92 35.12 14.03
N ASP A 549 33.62 36.07 13.44
CA ASP A 549 33.50 36.42 12.03
C ASP A 549 34.69 35.77 11.33
N ASN A 550 34.49 34.87 10.38
CA ASN A 550 35.58 34.22 9.66
C ASN A 550 35.22 34.15 8.17
N ASP A 551 34.91 35.31 7.60
CA ASP A 551 34.66 35.47 6.18
C ASP A 551 35.85 36.17 5.49
N GLY A 552 36.55 35.42 4.64
CA GLY A 552 37.61 35.96 3.78
C GLY A 552 37.11 36.49 2.44
N THR A 553 35.80 36.50 2.21
CA THR A 553 35.19 36.85 0.93
C THR A 553 35.42 38.32 0.61
N ALA A 554 35.97 38.59 -0.57
CA ALA A 554 36.30 39.95 -0.97
C ALA A 554 35.04 40.80 -1.13
N GLY A 555 34.94 41.86 -0.31
CA GLY A 555 33.78 42.74 -0.29
C GLY A 555 32.71 42.37 0.73
N SER A 556 33.01 41.47 1.68
CA SER A 556 32.20 41.32 2.89
C SER A 556 32.05 42.68 3.60
N ALA A 557 30.93 42.84 4.26
CA ALA A 557 30.48 44.08 4.85
C ALA A 557 29.67 43.80 6.12
N ASP A 558 30.26 43.01 7.00
CA ASP A 558 29.70 42.58 8.27
C ASP A 558 29.47 43.79 9.20
N ILE A 559 28.43 43.72 10.01
CA ILE A 559 27.92 44.85 10.80
C ILE A 559 27.80 44.47 12.27
N LEU A 560 28.48 45.21 13.15
CA LEU A 560 28.07 45.31 14.55
C LEU A 560 27.07 46.46 14.68
N LEU A 561 25.79 46.11 14.81
CA LEU A 561 24.70 47.07 14.94
C LEU A 561 24.51 47.43 16.43
N LEU A 562 24.61 48.71 16.75
CA LEU A 562 24.42 49.23 18.10
C LEU A 562 22.94 49.52 18.34
N GLY A 563 22.26 48.59 18.99
CA GLY A 563 20.83 48.65 19.32
C GLY A 563 20.53 49.58 20.49
N GLY A 564 19.23 49.73 20.82
CA GLY A 564 18.79 50.41 22.04
C GLY A 564 19.11 51.92 22.15
N GLY A 565 19.53 52.56 21.05
CA GLY A 565 19.93 53.98 21.05
C GLY A 565 21.35 54.23 21.58
N VAL A 566 22.20 53.20 21.66
CA VAL A 566 23.62 53.32 22.02
C VAL A 566 24.32 54.25 21.02
N ALA A 567 24.88 55.36 21.52
CA ALA A 567 25.59 56.33 20.70
C ALA A 567 27.08 55.97 20.56
N ALA A 568 27.71 56.45 19.48
CA ALA A 568 29.14 56.24 19.20
C ALA A 568 30.08 56.62 20.36
N ASN A 569 29.73 57.64 21.14
CA ASN A 569 30.54 58.08 22.30
C ASN A 569 30.27 57.29 23.59
N GLN A 570 29.41 56.28 23.53
CA GLN A 570 29.15 55.33 24.61
C GLN A 570 29.90 54.01 24.43
N LEU A 571 30.66 53.86 23.34
CA LEU A 571 31.50 52.69 23.14
C LEU A 571 32.90 52.87 23.74
N TRP A 572 33.43 51.77 24.25
CA TRP A 572 34.82 51.61 24.65
C TRP A 572 35.44 50.46 23.88
N LEU A 573 36.47 50.75 23.09
CA LEU A 573 37.17 49.78 22.25
C LEU A 573 38.55 49.50 22.83
N ARG A 574 38.88 48.22 22.98
CA ARG A 574 40.17 47.80 23.54
C ARG A 574 40.66 46.52 22.89
N ARG A 575 41.97 46.45 22.66
CA ARG A 575 42.64 45.21 22.27
C ARG A 575 42.86 44.29 23.47
N VAL A 576 42.42 43.03 23.36
CA VAL A 576 42.63 41.98 24.36
C VAL A 576 43.29 40.79 23.66
N GLY A 577 44.62 40.67 23.78
CA GLY A 577 45.36 39.63 23.05
C GLY A 577 45.26 39.79 21.52
N SER A 578 44.68 38.79 20.85
CA SER A 578 44.35 38.80 19.41
C SER A 578 42.99 39.42 19.10
N ASP A 579 42.20 39.74 20.11
CA ASP A 579 40.77 40.05 19.94
C ASP A 579 40.51 41.55 20.13
N LEU A 580 39.37 42.00 19.58
CA LEU A 580 38.84 43.35 19.81
C LEU A 580 37.64 43.27 20.74
N GLU A 581 37.73 43.90 21.90
CA GLU A 581 36.64 44.07 22.84
C GLU A 581 35.95 45.42 22.58
N VAL A 582 34.63 45.39 22.38
CA VAL A 582 33.77 46.58 22.24
C VAL A 582 32.72 46.57 23.34
N SER A 583 32.87 47.43 24.34
CA SER A 583 31.98 47.52 25.50
C SER A 583 31.13 48.78 25.49
N ILE A 584 29.94 48.72 26.09
CA ILE A 584 29.09 49.89 26.34
C ILE A 584 29.46 50.49 27.71
N ILE A 585 29.88 51.75 27.75
CA ILE A 585 30.30 52.41 28.98
C ILE A 585 29.14 52.52 29.98
N GLY A 586 29.47 52.33 31.26
CA GLY A 586 28.50 52.43 32.35
C GLY A 586 27.72 51.14 32.61
N GLY A 587 27.86 50.12 31.76
CA GLY A 587 27.30 48.77 31.95
C GLY A 587 28.37 47.68 31.95
N THR A 588 27.92 46.44 31.80
CA THR A 588 28.76 45.24 31.59
C THR A 588 28.64 44.69 30.18
N ASP A 589 27.81 45.31 29.33
CA ASP A 589 27.51 44.81 28.00
C ASP A 589 28.72 44.97 27.07
N SER A 590 29.06 43.93 26.32
CA SER A 590 30.19 43.94 25.39
C SER A 590 30.08 42.88 24.31
N ALA A 591 30.67 43.16 23.15
CA ALA A 591 30.97 42.17 22.14
C ALA A 591 32.50 42.02 22.00
N THR A 592 32.99 40.78 22.11
CA THR A 592 34.39 40.42 21.84
C THR A 592 34.48 39.80 20.46
N ILE A 593 35.09 40.50 19.51
CA ILE A 593 35.31 40.01 18.16
C ILE A 593 36.63 39.23 18.14
N SER A 594 36.49 37.92 17.98
CA SER A 594 37.61 36.97 18.07
C SER A 594 38.58 37.13 16.91
N ASN A 595 39.88 37.03 17.18
CA ASN A 595 40.94 37.05 16.18
C ASN A 595 41.02 38.32 15.30
N TRP A 596 40.39 39.42 15.69
CA TRP A 596 40.46 40.71 14.99
C TRP A 596 41.89 41.06 14.52
N TYR A 597 42.89 40.93 15.40
CA TYR A 597 44.28 41.28 15.10
C TYR A 597 45.09 40.18 14.41
N SER A 598 44.46 39.07 14.01
CA SER A 598 45.08 37.94 13.30
C SER A 598 44.96 38.06 11.77
N GLY A 599 44.07 38.91 11.26
CA GLY A 599 43.94 39.22 9.83
C GLY A 599 42.56 39.74 9.45
N ASN A 600 42.45 40.37 8.28
CA ASN A 600 41.22 41.04 7.84
C ASN A 600 40.00 40.11 7.68
N ALA A 601 40.20 38.80 7.53
CA ALA A 601 39.09 37.83 7.43
C ALA A 601 38.33 37.64 8.75
N PHE A 602 38.81 38.24 9.85
CA PHE A 602 38.17 38.19 11.17
C PHE A 602 37.59 39.55 11.61
N HIS A 603 37.53 40.50 10.70
CA HIS A 603 37.01 41.82 11.00
C HIS A 603 35.52 41.87 10.72
N VAL A 604 34.74 42.33 11.69
CA VAL A 604 33.45 42.95 11.40
C VAL A 604 33.72 44.31 10.74
N GLU A 605 33.41 44.48 9.45
CA GLU A 605 33.85 45.66 8.70
C GLU A 605 33.25 46.98 9.20
N GLN A 606 32.06 46.94 9.79
CA GLN A 606 31.28 48.15 10.09
C GLN A 606 30.65 48.11 11.47
N PHE A 607 30.84 49.18 12.23
CA PHE A 607 30.10 49.44 13.46
C PHE A 607 29.07 50.52 13.14
N ARG A 608 27.78 50.21 13.27
CA ARG A 608 26.70 51.13 12.90
C ARG A 608 25.82 51.47 14.09
N THR A 609 25.52 52.74 14.25
CA THR A 609 24.49 53.21 15.20
C THR A 609 23.12 53.25 14.53
N VAL A 610 22.04 53.19 15.31
CA VAL A 610 20.66 53.30 14.78
C VAL A 610 20.38 54.62 14.03
N ASP A 611 21.14 55.69 14.29
CA ASP A 611 21.01 56.98 13.58
C ASP A 611 21.83 57.06 12.28
N GLY A 612 22.49 55.96 11.91
CA GLY A 612 23.19 55.77 10.63
C GLY A 612 24.68 56.13 10.65
N LYS A 613 25.24 56.61 11.77
CA LYS A 613 26.70 56.82 11.84
C LYS A 613 27.43 55.49 11.74
N THR A 614 28.49 55.47 10.95
CA THR A 614 29.28 54.27 10.68
C THR A 614 30.75 54.50 11.05
N LEU A 615 31.34 53.54 11.77
CA LEU A 615 32.77 53.40 11.96
C LEU A 615 33.25 52.19 11.17
N LEU A 616 34.18 52.41 10.24
CA LEU A 616 34.79 51.33 9.46
C LEU A 616 35.93 50.67 10.24
N ASP A 617 36.16 49.37 10.02
CA ASP A 617 37.26 48.60 10.58
C ASP A 617 38.63 49.29 10.47
N SER A 618 38.91 49.90 9.31
CA SER A 618 40.12 50.67 9.00
C SER A 618 40.34 51.90 9.90
N LYS A 619 39.33 52.29 10.67
CA LYS A 619 39.34 53.41 11.61
C LYS A 619 39.32 52.97 13.08
N VAL A 620 39.05 51.69 13.37
CA VAL A 620 38.95 51.15 14.73
C VAL A 620 40.23 51.38 15.54
N ASP A 621 41.40 51.15 14.94
CA ASP A 621 42.69 51.30 15.63
C ASP A 621 42.97 52.74 16.10
N ALA A 622 42.39 53.75 15.45
CA ALA A 622 42.50 55.12 15.91
C ALA A 622 41.78 55.33 17.25
N LEU A 623 40.63 54.69 17.45
CA LEU A 623 39.89 54.71 18.71
C LEU A 623 40.60 53.87 19.78
N VAL A 624 40.99 52.63 19.45
CA VAL A 624 41.71 51.74 20.39
C VAL A 624 42.98 52.41 20.91
N SER A 625 43.77 53.04 20.03
CA SER A 625 45.00 53.75 20.41
C SER A 625 44.74 54.97 21.30
N ALA A 626 43.68 55.72 21.02
CA ALA A 626 43.29 56.89 21.83
C ALA A 626 42.78 56.48 23.22
N MET A 627 42.02 55.37 23.30
CA MET A 627 41.45 54.85 24.54
C MET A 627 42.48 54.13 25.42
N ALA A 628 43.54 53.54 24.85
CA ALA A 628 44.58 52.81 25.59
C ALA A 628 45.33 53.66 26.65
N GLY A 629 45.32 55.00 26.54
CA GLY A 629 45.92 55.91 27.51
C GLY A 629 45.08 56.13 28.78
N PHE A 630 43.88 55.56 28.85
CA PHE A 630 42.90 55.79 29.90
C PHE A 630 42.40 54.47 30.49
N ALA A 631 41.92 54.52 31.73
CA ALA A 631 41.15 53.41 32.28
C ALA A 631 39.73 53.42 31.68
N PRO A 632 39.11 52.26 31.43
CA PRO A 632 37.69 52.21 31.07
C PRO A 632 36.83 52.96 32.11
N PRO A 633 35.80 53.73 31.68
CA PRO A 633 34.88 54.36 32.61
C PRO A 633 34.29 53.37 33.60
N ALA A 634 34.10 53.80 34.85
CA ALA A 634 33.56 52.92 35.89
C ALA A 634 32.09 52.55 35.61
N ALA A 635 31.66 51.39 36.10
CA ALA A 635 30.24 51.00 36.05
C ALA A 635 29.33 52.12 36.59
N GLY A 636 28.21 52.36 35.92
CA GLY A 636 27.30 53.48 36.18
C GLY A 636 27.65 54.81 35.49
N GLN A 637 28.83 54.96 34.87
CA GLN A 637 29.18 56.13 34.07
C GLN A 637 28.72 55.97 32.60
N THR A 638 27.54 56.46 32.29
CA THR A 638 26.93 56.34 30.93
C THR A 638 27.41 57.39 29.93
N THR A 639 28.27 58.32 30.37
CA THR A 639 28.93 59.33 29.53
C THR A 639 30.41 59.38 29.86
N LEU A 640 31.26 59.60 28.85
CA LEU A 640 32.71 59.76 29.06
C LEU A 640 33.01 60.85 30.11
N PRO A 641 33.97 60.63 31.03
CA PRO A 641 34.42 61.67 31.96
C PRO A 641 34.88 62.94 31.23
N ALA A 642 34.67 64.12 31.82
CA ALA A 642 35.01 65.40 31.18
C ALA A 642 36.49 65.50 30.76
N ALA A 643 37.40 64.88 31.51
CA ALA A 643 38.82 64.81 31.19
C ALA A 643 39.13 63.91 29.97
N TYR A 644 38.25 62.95 29.66
CA TYR A 644 38.42 62.03 28.54
C TYR A 644 37.82 62.65 27.28
N GLN A 645 36.69 63.35 27.42
CA GLN A 645 35.99 64.03 26.32
C GLN A 645 36.89 64.98 25.52
N THR A 646 37.80 65.70 26.18
CA THR A 646 38.74 66.63 25.51
C THR A 646 39.70 65.92 24.55
N VAL A 647 39.98 64.64 24.77
CA VAL A 647 40.89 63.83 23.95
C VAL A 647 40.13 62.90 23.00
N LEU A 648 39.07 62.24 23.49
CA LEU A 648 38.37 61.20 22.74
C LEU A 648 37.29 61.76 21.81
N ASN A 649 36.57 62.83 22.15
CA ASN A 649 35.48 63.33 21.29
C ASN A 649 35.96 63.76 19.89
N PRO A 650 37.11 64.47 19.73
CA PRO A 650 37.63 64.78 18.40
C PRO A 650 37.99 63.54 17.58
N VAL A 651 38.53 62.50 18.23
CA VAL A 651 38.87 61.23 17.58
C VAL A 651 37.61 60.48 17.15
N ILE A 652 36.61 60.39 18.03
CA ILE A 652 35.31 59.77 17.73
C ILE A 652 34.65 60.50 16.55
N ALA A 653 34.53 61.83 16.60
CA ALA A 653 33.89 62.61 15.55
C ALA A 653 34.61 62.55 14.19
N ALA A 654 35.93 62.32 14.17
CA ALA A 654 36.70 62.22 12.93
C ALA A 654 36.63 60.83 12.28
N ASN A 655 36.26 59.79 13.03
CA ASN A 655 36.27 58.41 12.56
C ASN A 655 34.86 57.82 12.34
N TRP A 656 33.84 58.36 13.01
CA TRP A 656 32.44 58.05 12.75
C TRP A 656 31.87 59.01 11.72
N THR A 657 31.39 58.50 10.58
CA THR A 657 30.83 59.30 9.47
C THR A 657 29.35 59.09 9.26
#